data_AF-A0A1I2E2S4-F1
#
_entry.id   AF-A0A1I2E2S4-F1
#
_cell.length_a   1.000
_cell.length_b   1.000
_cell.length_c   1.000
_cell.angle_alpha   90.00
_cell.angle_beta   90.00
_cell.angle_gamma   90.00
#
_symmetry.space_group_name_H-M   'P 1'
#
loop_
_entity.id
_entity.type
_entity.pdbx_description
1 polymer ?
#
loop_
_entity_poly.entity_id
_entity_poly.type
_entity_poly.pdbx_seq_one_letter_code
_entity_poly.pdbx_strand_id
1 'polypeptide(L)'
;MKIEIAKFERMSESGSSLIRLIQNNEMPVIDLLVREAVQNSLDAAKPDAINVDVSFNIRTFNRSSIVQLLDGIGEQIEGLYSEQEYRLLEIRDCNTVGLTGPLNDKISDADQYGNLIKLIYQVGMPQQKEGSGGSWGIGKTVYYRLGIGLVIYYSRIFENGSYQSRLAACLVEDQTRPEALLANFRNNRGIAWWGDSIDGQSTQPIISEADIEDILYKLGAQPYSGTETGTTIIIPFLRDDLRAEFDLDNEEVENSKMAISAMDSWWTQTDEGALEVALQRWYAPRLMNSEYTYGAWLRASVNGKGIGKDQFLPVFSLVQRLYNEIWSTQKEDQEEAVQLKEGSLAQLEQGEIGCLPIKIRSEFVKGQTAGWVAFSKVTAEQLLMGPPHNYPSPWIQIFGKETGLDQNPAIITFTRKPGMLVGYEYSGHWTDGISRTGAGEYILGIFVANSNNPLNEQNPKSQKQFLLEEYIRGCEKADHTSWGDWTPNKKKKTIIERIQKNVRKQISQSLSDKKPGVTEKKETALGRMLASVLMPPEGFGQSAKIQKQGGSGGGSGSGATGRLAKLQTLSSPKYEAGLIKYDFELFGGKTCKEFDIRLKVLTESGEMNADVWESDEGIGSVFPYEVTKLEIHNITGAKNKRIEMDQPLVLDHSNLCEEIDQIRFELSKSSRFQKCCTVSVHNGNAYTYSGSIWLSSSDRKVSAAIQIDSRTGGN
;
A
#
# COMPACT_ATOMS: atom_id res chain seq x y z
N MET A 1 29.41 -4.70 -27.73
CA MET A 1 28.84 -3.41 -27.30
C MET A 1 29.85 -2.68 -26.42
N LYS A 2 30.03 -1.37 -26.56
CA LYS A 2 30.94 -0.58 -25.71
C LYS A 2 30.27 -0.14 -24.43
N ILE A 3 31.04 -0.07 -23.34
CA ILE A 3 30.56 0.27 -21.99
C ILE A 3 30.69 1.78 -21.72
N GLU A 4 29.66 2.34 -21.10
CA GLU A 4 29.63 3.66 -20.46
C GLU A 4 29.33 3.47 -18.98
N ILE A 5 30.17 4.01 -18.11
CA ILE A 5 30.05 3.84 -16.66
C ILE A 5 29.62 5.15 -16.02
N ALA A 6 28.58 5.11 -15.20
CA ALA A 6 28.12 6.26 -14.43
C ALA A 6 29.21 6.72 -13.47
N LYS A 7 29.74 7.93 -13.67
CA LYS A 7 30.79 8.54 -12.84
C LYS A 7 30.20 9.13 -11.57
N PHE A 8 31.03 9.27 -10.53
CA PHE A 8 30.65 9.99 -9.30
C PHE A 8 30.54 11.52 -9.48
N GLU A 9 29.32 12.04 -9.58
CA GLU A 9 28.94 13.47 -9.51
C GLU A 9 28.28 13.88 -8.16
N ARG A 10 28.10 15.19 -7.89
CA ARG A 10 27.44 15.64 -6.65
C ARG A 10 25.93 15.38 -6.71
N MET A 11 25.34 14.86 -5.63
CA MET A 11 23.87 14.69 -5.43
C MET A 11 23.15 13.65 -6.32
N SER A 12 23.88 12.76 -6.95
CA SER A 12 23.34 11.75 -7.88
C SER A 12 23.30 10.35 -7.26
N GLU A 13 22.29 9.57 -7.63
CA GLU A 13 21.98 8.27 -7.04
C GLU A 13 23.01 7.19 -7.36
N SER A 14 23.05 6.14 -6.52
CA SER A 14 23.91 4.97 -6.71
C SER A 14 23.06 3.71 -6.90
N GLY A 15 23.62 2.67 -7.50
CA GLY A 15 22.91 1.42 -7.79
C GLY A 15 22.33 0.77 -6.53
N SER A 16 23.11 0.72 -5.44
CA SER A 16 22.60 0.27 -4.13
C SER A 16 21.44 1.12 -3.58
N SER A 17 21.38 2.42 -3.90
CA SER A 17 20.26 3.28 -3.50
C SER A 17 19.01 2.99 -4.34
N LEU A 18 19.16 2.82 -5.66
CA LEU A 18 18.07 2.46 -6.57
C LEU A 18 17.46 1.10 -6.20
N ILE A 19 18.30 0.10 -5.91
CA ILE A 19 17.83 -1.23 -5.48
C ILE A 19 17.06 -1.13 -4.15
N ARG A 20 17.52 -0.30 -3.20
CA ARG A 20 16.86 -0.07 -1.91
C ARG A 20 15.52 0.65 -2.03
N LEU A 21 15.35 1.55 -3.01
CA LEU A 21 14.10 2.30 -3.18
C LEU A 21 12.90 1.41 -3.54
N ILE A 22 13.12 0.20 -4.05
CA ILE A 22 12.07 -0.81 -4.31
C ILE A 22 11.98 -1.88 -3.22
N GLN A 23 12.77 -1.81 -2.15
CA GLN A 23 12.76 -2.82 -1.08
C GLN A 23 11.50 -2.69 -0.19
N ASN A 24 10.32 -2.65 -0.79
CA ASN A 24 9.09 -3.00 -0.11
C ASN A 24 8.92 -4.52 -0.27
N ASN A 25 9.19 -5.26 0.79
CA ASN A 25 9.07 -6.72 0.86
C ASN A 25 7.60 -7.19 0.98
N GLU A 26 6.62 -6.31 0.77
CA GLU A 26 5.19 -6.63 0.97
C GLU A 26 4.58 -7.43 -0.19
N MET A 27 5.24 -7.49 -1.36
CA MET A 27 4.74 -8.17 -2.56
C MET A 27 5.86 -8.98 -3.25
N PRO A 28 5.59 -10.21 -3.73
CA PRO A 28 6.57 -11.00 -4.48
C PRO A 28 7.12 -10.29 -5.72
N VAL A 29 8.40 -10.48 -6.06
CA VAL A 29 9.01 -9.84 -7.25
C VAL A 29 8.26 -10.15 -8.54
N ILE A 30 7.73 -11.37 -8.71
CA ILE A 30 6.98 -11.76 -9.91
C ILE A 30 5.71 -10.91 -10.08
N ASP A 31 4.99 -10.69 -8.98
CA ASP A 31 3.81 -9.83 -8.98
C ASP A 31 4.17 -8.38 -9.35
N LEU A 32 5.23 -7.83 -8.72
CA LEU A 32 5.73 -6.49 -9.04
C LEU A 32 6.18 -6.38 -10.52
N LEU A 33 6.86 -7.40 -11.03
CA LEU A 33 7.31 -7.49 -12.41
C LEU A 33 6.13 -7.45 -13.38
N VAL A 34 5.12 -8.30 -13.17
CA VAL A 34 3.96 -8.36 -14.05
C VAL A 34 3.23 -7.02 -14.06
N ARG A 35 3.05 -6.41 -12.87
CA ARG A 35 2.42 -5.09 -12.74
C ARG A 35 3.17 -4.04 -13.55
N GLU A 36 4.48 -3.91 -13.37
CA GLU A 36 5.28 -2.91 -14.07
C GLU A 36 5.39 -3.17 -15.58
N ALA A 37 5.70 -4.42 -15.98
CA ALA A 37 5.95 -4.77 -17.37
C ALA A 37 4.71 -4.62 -18.25
N VAL A 38 3.57 -5.12 -17.77
CA VAL A 38 2.32 -5.01 -18.52
C VAL A 38 1.85 -3.56 -18.56
N GLN A 39 2.00 -2.80 -17.47
CA GLN A 39 1.62 -1.39 -17.47
C GLN A 39 2.46 -0.58 -18.45
N ASN A 40 3.79 -0.78 -18.48
CA ASN A 40 4.68 -0.13 -19.43
C ASN A 40 4.30 -0.46 -20.89
N SER A 41 3.91 -1.72 -21.14
CA SER A 41 3.46 -2.18 -22.47
C SER A 41 2.14 -1.50 -22.87
N LEU A 42 1.16 -1.45 -21.95
CA LEU A 42 -0.15 -0.82 -22.19
C LEU A 42 -0.06 0.71 -22.34
N ASP A 43 0.80 1.37 -21.58
CA ASP A 43 1.06 2.81 -21.70
C ASP A 43 1.75 3.15 -23.04
N ALA A 44 2.46 2.19 -23.63
CA ALA A 44 3.08 2.27 -24.93
C ALA A 44 2.18 1.82 -26.09
N ALA A 45 0.92 1.43 -25.85
CA ALA A 45 -0.01 1.01 -26.89
C ALA A 45 -0.10 2.03 -28.04
N LYS A 46 -0.18 1.54 -29.29
CA LYS A 46 -0.48 2.42 -30.42
C LYS A 46 -1.86 3.05 -30.25
N PRO A 47 -2.08 4.28 -30.74
CA PRO A 47 -3.38 4.95 -30.62
C PRO A 47 -4.56 4.17 -31.23
N ASP A 48 -4.30 3.36 -32.26
CA ASP A 48 -5.26 2.54 -32.99
C ASP A 48 -5.21 1.05 -32.62
N ALA A 49 -4.38 0.66 -31.63
CA ALA A 49 -4.29 -0.71 -31.20
C ALA A 49 -5.59 -1.16 -30.53
N ILE A 50 -6.21 -2.20 -31.09
CA ILE A 50 -7.34 -2.91 -30.46
C ILE A 50 -6.86 -3.63 -29.19
N ASN A 51 -5.66 -4.22 -29.26
CA ASN A 51 -5.06 -4.96 -28.15
C ASN A 51 -3.54 -4.79 -28.13
N VAL A 52 -2.94 -4.97 -26.95
CA VAL A 52 -1.50 -5.13 -26.76
C VAL A 52 -1.21 -6.59 -26.45
N ASP A 53 -0.20 -7.14 -27.10
CA ASP A 53 0.30 -8.48 -26.81
C ASP A 53 1.50 -8.38 -25.88
N VAL A 54 1.53 -9.18 -24.81
CA VAL A 54 2.68 -9.27 -23.91
C VAL A 54 3.03 -10.74 -23.66
N SER A 55 4.25 -11.13 -24.01
CA SER A 55 4.75 -12.50 -23.85
C SER A 55 5.90 -12.53 -22.85
N PHE A 56 5.79 -13.40 -21.85
CA PHE A 56 6.88 -13.73 -20.92
C PHE A 56 7.48 -15.07 -21.32
N ASN A 57 8.77 -15.13 -21.62
CA ASN A 57 9.45 -16.36 -22.03
C ASN A 57 10.69 -16.60 -21.16
N ILE A 58 10.67 -17.68 -20.41
CA ILE A 58 11.80 -18.19 -19.66
C ILE A 58 12.52 -19.22 -20.54
N ARG A 59 13.81 -19.00 -20.78
CA ARG A 59 14.64 -19.90 -21.60
C ARG A 59 16.06 -19.97 -21.07
N THR A 60 16.86 -20.87 -21.60
CA THR A 60 18.30 -20.95 -21.32
C THR A 60 19.12 -20.23 -22.39
N PHE A 61 20.29 -19.72 -22.00
CA PHE A 61 21.27 -19.15 -22.91
C PHE A 61 22.69 -19.53 -22.47
N ASN A 62 23.63 -19.46 -23.41
CA ASN A 62 25.04 -19.72 -23.11
C ASN A 62 25.74 -18.46 -22.56
N ARG A 63 26.42 -18.58 -21.41
CA ARG A 63 27.18 -17.50 -20.74
C ARG A 63 28.12 -16.75 -21.69
N SER A 64 28.80 -17.47 -22.57
CA SER A 64 29.76 -16.88 -23.52
C SER A 64 29.13 -15.86 -24.46
N SER A 65 27.82 -15.97 -24.73
CA SER A 65 27.07 -14.99 -25.52
C SER A 65 27.10 -13.60 -24.89
N ILE A 66 26.95 -13.50 -23.56
CA ILE A 66 27.03 -12.23 -22.84
C ILE A 66 28.48 -11.74 -22.73
N VAL A 67 29.43 -12.63 -22.46
CA VAL A 67 30.86 -12.29 -22.37
C VAL A 67 31.38 -11.68 -23.68
N GLN A 68 30.96 -12.22 -24.83
CA GLN A 68 31.32 -11.68 -26.14
C GLN A 68 30.57 -10.39 -26.48
N LEU A 69 29.35 -10.22 -25.94
CA LEU A 69 28.49 -9.07 -26.22
C LEU A 69 28.92 -7.82 -25.46
N LEU A 70 29.24 -7.94 -24.17
CA LEU A 70 29.39 -6.80 -23.25
C LEU A 70 30.87 -6.57 -22.89
N ASP A 71 31.44 -5.49 -23.44
CA ASP A 71 32.82 -5.08 -23.17
C ASP A 71 33.01 -4.73 -21.67
N GLY A 72 34.16 -5.08 -21.12
CA GLY A 72 34.60 -4.67 -19.78
C GLY A 72 34.15 -5.51 -18.58
N ILE A 73 33.21 -6.45 -18.74
CA ILE A 73 32.70 -7.30 -17.63
C ILE A 73 32.92 -8.80 -17.82
N GLY A 74 33.59 -9.21 -18.91
CA GLY A 74 33.79 -10.62 -19.26
C GLY A 74 34.51 -11.43 -18.18
N GLU A 75 35.67 -10.97 -17.72
CA GLU A 75 36.47 -11.68 -16.70
C GLU A 75 35.70 -11.88 -15.38
N GLN A 76 34.95 -10.86 -14.94
CA GLN A 76 34.13 -10.92 -13.73
C GLN A 76 32.97 -11.90 -13.88
N ILE A 77 32.29 -11.89 -15.03
CA ILE A 77 31.24 -12.88 -15.32
C ILE A 77 31.82 -14.30 -15.29
N GLU A 78 32.97 -14.52 -15.92
CA GLU A 78 33.59 -15.85 -15.95
C GLU A 78 34.05 -16.33 -14.57
N GLY A 79 34.49 -15.41 -13.71
CA GLY A 79 34.92 -15.70 -12.34
C GLY A 79 33.75 -15.97 -11.37
N LEU A 80 32.61 -15.29 -11.54
CA LEU A 80 31.45 -15.40 -10.64
C LEU A 80 30.45 -16.47 -11.08
N TYR A 81 30.32 -16.71 -12.39
CA TYR A 81 29.30 -17.59 -12.97
C TYR A 81 29.96 -18.77 -13.67
N SER A 82 30.19 -19.88 -12.95
CA SER A 82 30.98 -21.05 -13.43
C SER A 82 30.30 -21.92 -14.49
N GLU A 83 28.96 -21.93 -14.54
CA GLU A 83 28.21 -22.78 -15.46
C GLU A 83 28.27 -22.26 -16.90
N GLN A 84 27.97 -23.13 -17.86
CA GLN A 84 27.91 -22.74 -19.28
C GLN A 84 26.54 -22.19 -19.67
N GLU A 85 25.48 -22.70 -19.07
CA GLU A 85 24.10 -22.32 -19.38
C GLU A 85 23.43 -21.69 -18.16
N TYR A 86 22.73 -20.59 -18.40
CA TYR A 86 21.95 -19.88 -17.40
C TYR A 86 20.56 -19.59 -17.92
N ARG A 87 19.63 -19.34 -17.01
CA ARG A 87 18.26 -18.94 -17.34
C ARG A 87 18.22 -17.45 -17.67
N LEU A 88 17.33 -17.07 -18.57
CA LEU A 88 16.95 -15.68 -18.82
C LEU A 88 15.44 -15.56 -18.87
N LEU A 89 14.94 -14.35 -18.60
CA LEU A 89 13.57 -13.95 -18.85
C LEU A 89 13.53 -12.95 -20.01
N GLU A 90 12.71 -13.24 -21.02
CA GLU A 90 12.36 -12.33 -22.10
C GLU A 90 10.92 -11.85 -21.92
N ILE A 91 10.71 -10.54 -21.94
CA ILE A 91 9.39 -9.91 -21.95
C ILE A 91 9.24 -9.18 -23.27
N ARG A 92 8.33 -9.62 -24.13
CA ARG A 92 8.12 -9.09 -25.48
C ARG A 92 6.73 -8.47 -25.57
N ASP A 93 6.65 -7.19 -25.93
CA ASP A 93 5.39 -6.52 -26.25
C ASP A 93 5.18 -6.31 -27.76
N CYS A 94 3.93 -6.27 -28.21
CA CYS A 94 3.57 -5.94 -29.60
C CYS A 94 2.35 -5.02 -29.65
N ASN A 95 2.16 -4.37 -30.81
CA ASN A 95 1.15 -3.31 -31.02
C ASN A 95 1.40 -2.08 -30.13
N THR A 96 2.66 -1.86 -29.76
CA THR A 96 3.12 -0.69 -29.03
C THR A 96 3.92 0.22 -29.96
N VAL A 97 4.14 1.47 -29.56
CA VAL A 97 4.99 2.42 -30.30
C VAL A 97 6.48 2.12 -30.11
N GLY A 98 6.85 1.27 -29.14
CA GLY A 98 8.22 0.97 -28.75
C GLY A 98 8.96 2.13 -28.08
N LEU A 99 10.29 2.02 -28.04
CA LEU A 99 11.20 2.99 -27.41
C LEU A 99 11.53 4.16 -28.34
N THR A 100 10.51 4.96 -28.65
CA THR A 100 10.58 6.18 -29.47
C THR A 100 11.34 7.32 -28.78
N GLY A 101 11.68 8.36 -29.56
CA GLY A 101 12.40 9.52 -29.07
C GLY A 101 13.87 9.55 -29.45
N PRO A 102 14.63 10.50 -28.91
CA PRO A 102 16.03 10.74 -29.28
C PRO A 102 16.99 9.66 -28.75
N LEU A 103 18.09 9.43 -29.48
CA LEU A 103 19.10 8.41 -29.16
C LEU A 103 20.04 8.79 -28.01
N ASN A 104 20.10 10.06 -27.61
CA ASN A 104 20.93 10.53 -26.50
C ASN A 104 20.18 11.56 -25.65
N ASP A 105 20.63 11.67 -24.40
CA ASP A 105 20.06 12.51 -23.34
C ASP A 105 20.58 13.95 -23.35
N LYS A 106 21.41 14.34 -24.33
CA LYS A 106 21.97 15.70 -24.48
C LYS A 106 20.91 16.75 -24.89
N ILE A 107 19.63 16.41 -24.83
CA ILE A 107 18.52 17.30 -25.16
C ILE A 107 18.15 18.15 -23.95
N SER A 108 18.04 19.45 -24.20
CA SER A 108 17.83 20.45 -23.15
C SER A 108 16.42 20.47 -22.59
N ASP A 109 15.45 19.85 -23.27
CA ASP A 109 14.03 19.87 -22.92
C ASP A 109 13.55 18.46 -22.53
N ALA A 110 13.16 18.31 -21.26
CA ALA A 110 12.78 17.03 -20.69
C ALA A 110 11.48 16.46 -21.26
N ASP A 111 10.64 17.30 -21.84
CA ASP A 111 9.41 16.87 -22.50
C ASP A 111 9.68 16.11 -23.81
N GLN A 112 10.90 16.23 -24.35
CA GLN A 112 11.33 15.60 -25.61
C GLN A 112 12.05 14.26 -25.43
N TYR A 113 12.23 13.79 -24.19
CA TYR A 113 13.00 12.56 -23.91
C TYR A 113 12.41 11.26 -24.49
N GLY A 114 11.15 11.27 -24.94
CA GLY A 114 10.51 10.08 -25.52
C GLY A 114 10.45 8.89 -24.54
N ASN A 115 10.24 7.68 -25.06
CA ASN A 115 10.13 6.46 -24.25
C ASN A 115 11.50 5.85 -23.93
N LEU A 116 12.47 5.95 -24.86
CA LEU A 116 13.80 5.38 -24.73
C LEU A 116 14.54 5.93 -23.50
N ILE A 117 14.71 7.25 -23.41
CA ILE A 117 15.44 7.88 -22.31
C ILE A 117 14.72 7.65 -20.98
N LYS A 118 13.40 7.74 -20.97
CA LYS A 118 12.59 7.52 -19.75
C LYS A 118 12.71 6.10 -19.19
N LEU A 119 12.99 5.09 -20.01
CA LEU A 119 13.12 3.71 -19.56
C LEU A 119 14.57 3.35 -19.22
N ILE A 120 15.53 3.73 -20.06
CA ILE A 120 16.92 3.24 -19.98
C ILE A 120 17.85 4.22 -19.26
N TYR A 121 17.71 5.53 -19.49
CA TYR A 121 18.69 6.54 -19.05
C TYR A 121 18.21 7.36 -17.85
N GLN A 122 16.90 7.43 -17.59
CA GLN A 122 16.30 8.16 -16.45
C GLN A 122 15.59 7.24 -15.45
N VAL A 123 16.28 6.17 -15.08
CA VAL A 123 15.83 5.25 -14.03
C VAL A 123 15.67 6.03 -12.71
N GLY A 124 14.49 5.94 -12.08
CA GLY A 124 14.18 6.65 -10.82
C GLY A 124 13.54 8.03 -10.96
N MET A 125 13.35 8.56 -12.18
CA MET A 125 12.63 9.83 -12.38
C MET A 125 11.11 9.63 -12.56
N PRO A 126 10.26 10.41 -11.86
CA PRO A 126 8.79 10.32 -11.99
C PRO A 126 8.30 10.58 -13.42
N GLN A 127 7.33 9.78 -13.89
CA GLN A 127 6.67 10.03 -15.17
C GLN A 127 5.70 11.22 -15.06
N GLN A 128 5.74 12.13 -16.04
CA GLN A 128 4.90 13.34 -16.05
C GLN A 128 3.76 13.30 -17.08
N LYS A 129 3.63 12.24 -17.89
CA LYS A 129 2.62 12.16 -18.95
C LYS A 129 1.20 12.06 -18.36
N GLU A 130 0.27 12.88 -18.83
CA GLU A 130 -1.15 12.75 -18.48
C GLU A 130 -1.68 11.39 -18.98
N GLY A 131 -2.34 10.62 -18.11
CA GLY A 131 -2.94 9.33 -18.43
C GLY A 131 -2.00 8.11 -18.40
N SER A 132 -0.72 8.25 -18.05
CA SER A 132 0.17 7.10 -17.77
C SER A 132 -0.17 6.45 -16.43
N GLY A 133 -0.07 5.12 -16.36
CA GLY A 133 -0.36 4.36 -15.15
C GLY A 133 0.63 4.61 -14.00
N GLY A 134 1.90 4.90 -14.29
CA GLY A 134 2.96 4.99 -13.28
C GLY A 134 3.11 6.38 -12.64
N SER A 135 3.31 6.43 -11.31
CA SER A 135 3.39 7.69 -10.56
C SER A 135 4.82 8.11 -10.16
N TRP A 136 5.71 7.14 -9.89
CA TRP A 136 6.97 7.43 -9.18
C TRP A 136 8.25 7.13 -9.96
N GLY A 137 8.18 6.41 -11.08
CA GLY A 137 9.37 6.09 -11.90
C GLY A 137 10.31 5.04 -11.30
N ILE A 138 10.04 4.62 -10.06
CA ILE A 138 10.81 3.61 -9.30
C ILE A 138 10.42 2.18 -9.72
N GLY A 139 9.17 1.92 -10.14
CA GLY A 139 8.72 0.57 -10.54
C GLY A 139 9.60 -0.11 -11.58
N LYS A 140 10.13 0.66 -12.55
CA LYS A 140 11.06 0.22 -13.60
C LYS A 140 12.30 -0.49 -13.09
N THR A 141 12.70 -0.23 -11.85
CA THR A 141 13.89 -0.85 -11.28
C THR A 141 13.69 -2.34 -10.93
N VAL A 142 12.45 -2.87 -11.00
CA VAL A 142 12.15 -4.29 -10.75
C VAL A 142 12.88 -5.23 -11.70
N TYR A 143 13.14 -4.81 -12.96
CA TYR A 143 13.88 -5.62 -13.93
C TYR A 143 15.28 -5.99 -13.43
N TYR A 144 15.93 -5.08 -12.70
CA TYR A 144 17.28 -5.28 -12.17
C TYR A 144 17.31 -6.24 -10.97
N ARG A 145 16.16 -6.55 -10.33
CA ARG A 145 16.08 -7.47 -9.18
C ARG A 145 15.95 -8.95 -9.56
N LEU A 146 15.56 -9.23 -10.80
CA LEU A 146 15.21 -10.57 -11.27
C LEU A 146 16.44 -11.42 -11.62
N GLY A 147 17.52 -10.77 -12.01
CA GLY A 147 18.79 -11.42 -12.32
C GLY A 147 19.94 -10.71 -11.59
N ILE A 148 21.04 -10.56 -12.29
CA ILE A 148 22.30 -10.02 -11.73
C ILE A 148 22.38 -8.49 -11.81
N GLY A 149 21.26 -7.81 -12.00
CA GLY A 149 21.20 -6.38 -12.28
C GLY A 149 21.39 -6.00 -13.74
N LEU A 150 21.60 -6.96 -14.66
CA LEU A 150 21.78 -6.70 -16.09
C LEU A 150 20.44 -6.82 -16.83
N VAL A 151 20.11 -5.83 -17.66
CA VAL A 151 18.90 -5.81 -18.50
C VAL A 151 19.26 -5.32 -19.90
N ILE A 152 18.81 -6.03 -20.92
CA ILE A 152 19.00 -5.69 -22.34
C ILE A 152 17.64 -5.30 -22.92
N TYR A 153 17.59 -4.16 -23.58
CA TYR A 153 16.40 -3.61 -24.21
C TYR A 153 16.59 -3.63 -25.72
N TYR A 154 15.68 -4.29 -26.43
CA TYR A 154 15.56 -4.23 -27.88
C TYR A 154 14.19 -3.64 -28.22
N SER A 155 14.11 -2.71 -29.16
CA SER A 155 12.83 -2.20 -29.62
C SER A 155 12.87 -1.93 -31.12
N ARG A 156 11.77 -2.24 -31.79
CA ARG A 156 11.51 -1.81 -33.16
C ARG A 156 10.42 -0.77 -33.14
N ILE A 157 10.70 0.39 -33.72
CA ILE A 157 9.81 1.54 -33.73
C ILE A 157 9.47 1.96 -35.16
N PHE A 158 8.41 2.77 -35.29
CA PHE A 158 8.09 3.48 -36.52
C PHE A 158 8.13 4.99 -36.24
N GLU A 159 9.15 5.66 -36.77
CA GLU A 159 9.41 7.08 -36.53
C GLU A 159 9.88 7.75 -37.84
N ASN A 160 9.42 8.97 -38.10
CA ASN A 160 9.74 9.72 -39.32
C ASN A 160 9.48 8.96 -40.64
N GLY A 161 8.41 8.15 -40.68
CA GLY A 161 8.02 7.39 -41.87
C GLY A 161 8.85 6.14 -42.16
N SER A 162 9.72 5.73 -41.23
CA SER A 162 10.62 4.58 -41.39
C SER A 162 10.60 3.67 -40.17
N TYR A 163 10.85 2.38 -40.38
CA TYR A 163 11.10 1.44 -39.29
C TYR A 163 12.57 1.50 -38.87
N GLN A 164 12.81 1.49 -37.56
CA GLN A 164 14.15 1.51 -36.99
C GLN A 164 14.21 0.57 -35.79
N SER A 165 15.26 -0.23 -35.69
CA SER A 165 15.60 -1.00 -34.49
C SER A 165 16.56 -0.24 -33.58
N ARG A 166 16.44 -0.46 -32.27
CA ARG A 166 17.29 0.11 -31.23
C ARG A 166 17.62 -0.97 -30.20
N LEU A 167 18.89 -1.13 -29.84
CA LEU A 167 19.31 -2.06 -28.80
C LEU A 167 20.30 -1.41 -27.82
N ALA A 168 20.03 -1.50 -26.53
CA ALA A 168 20.92 -1.03 -25.47
C ALA A 168 20.87 -1.97 -24.26
N ALA A 169 21.96 -2.04 -23.49
CA ALA A 169 21.97 -2.76 -22.23
C ALA A 169 22.24 -1.81 -21.06
N CYS A 170 21.72 -2.14 -19.89
CA CYS A 170 21.91 -1.38 -18.66
C CYS A 170 22.16 -2.34 -17.50
N LEU A 171 23.10 -1.98 -16.63
CA LEU A 171 23.43 -2.67 -15.39
C LEU A 171 23.12 -1.75 -14.21
N VAL A 172 22.41 -2.26 -13.22
CA VAL A 172 22.23 -1.64 -11.90
C VAL A 172 22.56 -2.68 -10.82
N GLU A 173 23.59 -2.43 -10.03
CA GLU A 173 24.06 -3.36 -9.00
C GLU A 173 24.41 -2.64 -7.69
N ASP A 174 24.50 -3.40 -6.59
CA ASP A 174 25.07 -2.89 -5.35
C ASP A 174 26.60 -2.91 -5.45
N GLN A 175 27.17 -1.75 -5.71
CA GLN A 175 28.61 -1.55 -5.88
C GLN A 175 29.44 -1.87 -4.63
N THR A 176 28.80 -2.08 -3.48
CA THR A 176 29.49 -2.44 -2.23
C THR A 176 29.67 -3.94 -2.07
N ARG A 177 29.00 -4.76 -2.90
CA ARG A 177 29.11 -6.21 -2.83
C ARG A 177 30.45 -6.69 -3.43
N PRO A 178 31.07 -7.73 -2.84
CA PRO A 178 32.27 -8.36 -3.42
C PRO A 178 32.04 -8.91 -4.83
N GLU A 179 30.81 -9.29 -5.13
CA GLU A 179 30.39 -9.90 -6.41
C GLU A 179 29.86 -8.86 -7.41
N ALA A 180 30.20 -7.58 -7.24
CA ALA A 180 29.84 -6.54 -8.19
C ALA A 180 30.67 -6.67 -9.49
N LEU A 181 29.99 -6.69 -10.64
CA LEU A 181 30.61 -6.81 -11.96
C LEU A 181 31.49 -5.60 -12.28
N LEU A 182 31.13 -4.42 -11.78
CA LEU A 182 31.88 -3.19 -12.00
C LEU A 182 33.01 -2.97 -10.98
N ALA A 183 33.31 -3.94 -10.11
CA ALA A 183 34.32 -3.80 -9.05
C ALA A 183 35.71 -3.38 -9.57
N ASN A 184 36.08 -3.80 -10.78
CA ASN A 184 37.36 -3.44 -11.41
C ASN A 184 37.43 -1.99 -11.93
N PHE A 185 36.30 -1.28 -11.96
CA PHE A 185 36.23 0.11 -12.42
C PHE A 185 36.30 1.08 -11.25
N ARG A 186 37.26 1.99 -11.29
CA ARG A 186 37.43 3.02 -10.26
C ARG A 186 36.26 4.01 -10.28
N ASN A 187 35.79 4.41 -9.09
CA ASN A 187 34.74 5.41 -8.92
C ASN A 187 33.45 5.09 -9.70
N ASN A 188 33.10 3.80 -9.81
CA ASN A 188 31.83 3.37 -10.37
C ASN A 188 30.71 3.50 -9.34
N ARG A 189 29.48 3.71 -9.81
CA ARG A 189 28.29 3.85 -8.95
C ARG A 189 27.43 2.61 -8.86
N GLY A 190 27.87 1.48 -9.42
CA GLY A 190 27.01 0.33 -9.66
C GLY A 190 25.98 0.59 -10.77
N ILE A 191 26.27 1.50 -11.72
CA ILE A 191 25.41 1.77 -12.88
C ILE A 191 26.28 1.85 -14.14
N ALA A 192 25.90 1.12 -15.19
CA ALA A 192 26.55 1.17 -16.49
C ALA A 192 25.56 0.96 -17.64
N TRP A 193 25.91 1.44 -18.82
CA TRP A 193 25.17 1.27 -20.06
C TRP A 193 26.07 0.69 -21.15
N TRP A 194 25.48 -0.03 -22.10
CA TRP A 194 26.18 -0.50 -23.28
C TRP A 194 25.43 -0.14 -24.55
N GLY A 195 26.20 0.19 -25.59
CA GLY A 195 25.70 0.50 -26.92
C GLY A 195 26.82 0.75 -27.93
N ASP A 196 26.52 1.53 -28.96
CA ASP A 196 27.49 2.08 -29.90
C ASP A 196 28.23 3.26 -29.27
N SER A 197 29.54 3.31 -29.44
CA SER A 197 30.35 4.40 -28.89
C SER A 197 30.22 5.66 -29.73
N ILE A 198 29.94 6.79 -29.07
CA ILE A 198 29.84 8.11 -29.71
C ILE A 198 31.22 8.78 -29.76
N ASP A 199 31.90 8.85 -28.62
CA ASP A 199 33.14 9.60 -28.41
C ASP A 199 34.16 8.86 -27.51
N GLY A 200 33.98 7.55 -27.34
CA GLY A 200 34.80 6.72 -26.46
C GLY A 200 34.47 6.85 -24.97
N GLN A 201 33.58 7.76 -24.56
CA GLN A 201 33.13 7.89 -23.17
C GLN A 201 31.63 7.64 -23.01
N SER A 202 30.83 8.07 -23.99
CA SER A 202 29.38 7.87 -24.00
C SER A 202 28.93 6.88 -25.07
N THR A 203 27.77 6.31 -24.82
CA THR A 203 27.11 5.31 -25.64
C THR A 203 25.75 5.79 -26.11
N GLN A 204 25.31 5.27 -27.25
CA GLN A 204 23.93 5.35 -27.74
C GLN A 204 23.44 3.95 -28.09
N PRO A 205 22.13 3.71 -28.20
CA PRO A 205 21.65 2.41 -28.63
C PRO A 205 22.21 2.03 -30.01
N ILE A 206 22.49 0.74 -30.19
CA ILE A 206 22.83 0.16 -31.48
C ILE A 206 21.61 0.28 -32.39
N ILE A 207 21.85 0.72 -33.63
CA ILE A 207 20.80 0.89 -34.66
C ILE A 207 21.02 0.02 -35.91
N SER A 208 22.16 -0.66 -35.99
CA SER A 208 22.50 -1.59 -37.07
C SER A 208 21.65 -2.85 -36.96
N GLU A 209 20.72 -3.06 -37.90
CA GLU A 209 19.84 -4.25 -37.91
C GLU A 209 20.65 -5.55 -37.91
N ALA A 210 21.75 -5.62 -38.67
CA ALA A 210 22.59 -6.82 -38.74
C ALA A 210 23.25 -7.14 -37.40
N ASP A 211 23.76 -6.12 -36.69
CA ASP A 211 24.36 -6.33 -35.37
C ASP A 211 23.28 -6.73 -34.35
N ILE A 212 22.11 -6.11 -34.40
CA ILE A 212 20.99 -6.44 -33.52
C ILE A 212 20.51 -7.88 -33.75
N GLU A 213 20.35 -8.30 -35.01
CA GLU A 213 19.96 -9.68 -35.35
C GLU A 213 20.96 -10.72 -34.81
N ASP A 214 22.27 -10.48 -34.94
CA ASP A 214 23.30 -11.36 -34.38
C ASP A 214 23.22 -11.44 -32.85
N ILE A 215 23.01 -10.30 -32.19
CA ILE A 215 22.88 -10.23 -30.73
C ILE A 215 21.64 -11.01 -30.26
N LEU A 216 20.49 -10.78 -30.88
CA LEU A 216 19.25 -11.46 -30.53
C LEU A 216 19.34 -12.97 -30.76
N TYR A 217 19.95 -13.38 -31.88
CA TYR A 217 20.17 -14.79 -32.20
C TYR A 217 21.00 -15.50 -31.11
N LYS A 218 22.11 -14.88 -30.66
CA LYS A 218 22.95 -15.41 -29.58
C LYS A 218 22.21 -15.54 -28.23
N LEU A 219 21.23 -14.68 -27.98
CA LEU A 219 20.39 -14.72 -26.78
C LEU A 219 19.13 -15.57 -26.95
N GLY A 220 18.90 -16.15 -28.13
CA GLY A 220 17.71 -16.93 -28.43
C GLY A 220 16.42 -16.11 -28.52
N ALA A 221 16.52 -14.79 -28.67
CA ALA A 221 15.40 -13.87 -28.88
C ALA A 221 15.12 -13.66 -30.38
N GLN A 222 13.91 -13.22 -30.72
CA GLN A 222 13.50 -13.03 -32.12
C GLN A 222 13.35 -11.54 -32.47
N PRO A 223 13.89 -11.10 -33.64
CA PRO A 223 13.67 -9.74 -34.12
C PRO A 223 12.20 -9.51 -34.53
N TYR A 224 11.73 -8.26 -34.44
CA TYR A 224 10.44 -7.87 -34.99
C TYR A 224 10.49 -7.87 -36.52
N SER A 225 9.40 -8.27 -37.20
CA SER A 225 9.37 -8.38 -38.66
C SER A 225 8.28 -7.51 -39.32
N GLY A 226 8.42 -7.23 -40.62
CA GLY A 226 7.41 -6.48 -41.38
C GLY A 226 7.08 -5.11 -40.77
N THR A 227 5.81 -4.90 -40.40
CA THR A 227 5.29 -3.66 -39.80
C THR A 227 5.14 -3.73 -38.27
N GLU A 228 5.59 -4.83 -37.66
CA GLU A 228 5.52 -5.06 -36.24
C GLU A 228 6.44 -4.07 -35.49
N THR A 229 5.92 -3.50 -34.41
CA THR A 229 6.68 -2.63 -33.51
C THR A 229 6.37 -3.03 -32.07
N GLY A 230 7.36 -2.86 -31.22
CA GLY A 230 7.36 -3.43 -29.89
C GLY A 230 8.66 -3.21 -29.16
N THR A 231 8.70 -3.67 -27.92
CA THR A 231 9.87 -3.69 -27.05
C THR A 231 10.04 -5.09 -26.47
N THR A 232 11.26 -5.62 -26.57
CA THR A 232 11.72 -6.84 -25.93
C THR A 232 12.70 -6.48 -24.82
N ILE A 233 12.39 -6.86 -23.60
CA ILE A 233 13.26 -6.75 -22.42
C ILE A 233 13.83 -8.14 -22.14
N ILE A 234 15.16 -8.27 -22.08
CA ILE A 234 15.86 -9.52 -21.84
C ILE A 234 16.67 -9.38 -20.55
N ILE A 235 16.40 -10.26 -19.60
CA ILE A 235 17.02 -10.28 -18.27
C ILE A 235 17.81 -11.59 -18.14
N PRO A 236 19.12 -11.57 -18.42
CA PRO A 236 19.98 -12.75 -18.29
C PRO A 236 20.30 -13.06 -16.82
N PHE A 237 20.79 -14.29 -16.59
CA PHE A 237 21.15 -14.80 -15.27
C PHE A 237 20.01 -14.66 -14.26
N LEU A 238 18.83 -15.11 -14.69
CA LEU A 238 17.62 -15.11 -13.87
C LEU A 238 17.86 -15.91 -12.58
N ARG A 239 17.45 -15.34 -11.45
CA ARG A 239 17.56 -15.99 -10.14
C ARG A 239 16.63 -17.20 -10.04
N ASP A 240 16.98 -18.17 -9.20
CA ASP A 240 16.16 -19.37 -8.98
C ASP A 240 15.15 -19.21 -7.84
N ASP A 241 15.26 -18.16 -7.03
CA ASP A 241 14.45 -17.91 -5.84
C ASP A 241 13.31 -16.90 -6.07
N LEU A 242 12.91 -16.64 -7.32
CA LEU A 242 11.85 -15.68 -7.65
C LEU A 242 10.49 -15.98 -7.00
N ARG A 243 10.29 -17.23 -6.56
CA ARG A 243 9.07 -17.74 -5.92
C ARG A 243 9.14 -17.71 -4.39
N ALA A 244 10.34 -17.58 -3.82
CA ALA A 244 10.60 -17.76 -2.39
C ALA A 244 10.18 -16.56 -1.53
N GLU A 245 9.75 -15.45 -2.14
CA GLU A 245 9.38 -14.21 -1.42
C GLU A 245 7.95 -14.20 -0.84
N PHE A 246 7.21 -15.30 -0.89
CA PHE A 246 6.11 -15.51 0.08
C PHE A 246 6.72 -15.93 1.43
N ASP A 247 7.60 -15.09 1.99
CA ASP A 247 8.17 -15.30 3.32
C ASP A 247 7.01 -15.14 4.33
N LEU A 248 6.39 -16.27 4.64
CA LEU A 248 5.76 -16.50 5.92
C LEU A 248 6.83 -16.21 6.96
N ASP A 249 6.53 -15.39 7.97
CA ASP A 249 7.41 -15.23 9.12
C ASP A 249 7.90 -16.62 9.55
N ASN A 250 9.22 -16.81 9.55
CA ASN A 250 9.89 -18.10 9.77
C ASN A 250 9.53 -18.78 11.11
N GLU A 251 8.73 -18.13 11.97
CA GLU A 251 8.22 -18.69 13.22
C GLU A 251 6.92 -19.52 13.08
N GLU A 252 6.13 -19.39 12.00
CA GLU A 252 4.84 -20.12 11.86
C GLU A 252 4.92 -21.45 11.09
N VAL A 253 6.02 -21.69 10.36
CA VAL A 253 6.16 -22.85 9.47
C VAL A 253 6.35 -24.17 10.24
N GLU A 254 6.87 -24.14 11.47
CA GLU A 254 7.12 -25.37 12.24
C GLU A 254 5.86 -25.98 12.87
N ASN A 255 4.74 -25.25 12.97
CA ASN A 255 3.61 -25.71 13.80
C ASN A 255 2.22 -25.80 13.13
N SER A 256 2.11 -25.60 11.83
CA SER A 256 0.80 -25.71 11.18
C SER A 256 0.81 -26.63 9.96
N LYS A 257 0.08 -27.76 10.08
CA LYS A 257 -0.36 -28.59 8.94
C LYS A 257 -1.17 -27.81 7.88
N MET A 258 -1.40 -26.51 8.06
CA MET A 258 -2.10 -25.59 7.16
C MET A 258 -1.18 -24.84 6.18
N ALA A 259 0.13 -24.73 6.45
CA ALA A 259 1.10 -24.17 5.48
C ALA A 259 1.24 -25.04 4.22
N ILE A 260 0.76 -26.29 4.27
CA ILE A 260 0.94 -27.30 3.23
C ILE A 260 0.05 -27.04 1.99
N SER A 261 -1.10 -26.36 2.07
CA SER A 261 -2.03 -26.30 0.92
C SER A 261 -1.67 -25.29 -0.19
N ALA A 262 -0.87 -24.27 0.12
CA ALA A 262 -0.41 -23.30 -0.88
C ALA A 262 0.79 -23.77 -1.69
N MET A 263 1.68 -24.57 -1.09
CA MET A 263 2.86 -25.13 -1.75
C MET A 263 2.50 -26.22 -2.79
N ASP A 264 1.30 -26.79 -2.72
CA ASP A 264 0.84 -27.83 -3.65
C ASP A 264 0.11 -27.28 -4.89
N SER A 265 -0.17 -25.97 -4.95
CA SER A 265 -0.81 -25.38 -6.13
C SER A 265 0.12 -25.41 -7.34
N TRP A 266 -0.39 -25.76 -8.52
CA TRP A 266 0.46 -25.91 -9.71
C TRP A 266 1.24 -24.64 -10.10
N TRP A 267 0.72 -23.46 -9.74
CA TRP A 267 1.36 -22.17 -10.04
C TRP A 267 2.46 -21.76 -9.07
N THR A 268 2.54 -22.36 -7.89
CA THR A 268 3.64 -22.11 -6.94
C THR A 268 4.85 -23.02 -7.22
N GLN A 269 4.67 -24.05 -8.05
CA GLN A 269 5.70 -25.02 -8.42
C GLN A 269 6.61 -24.58 -9.57
N THR A 270 6.21 -23.59 -10.38
CA THR A 270 6.95 -23.11 -11.56
C THR A 270 6.89 -21.60 -11.68
N ASP A 271 7.92 -20.97 -12.26
CA ASP A 271 7.93 -19.51 -12.47
C ASP A 271 6.90 -19.16 -13.54
N GLU A 272 6.73 -20.05 -14.51
CA GLU A 272 5.71 -19.98 -15.54
C GLU A 272 4.31 -19.91 -14.93
N GLY A 273 4.00 -20.83 -14.00
CA GLY A 273 2.71 -20.83 -13.34
C GLY A 273 2.50 -19.59 -12.47
N ALA A 274 3.55 -19.13 -11.77
CA ALA A 274 3.49 -17.91 -10.98
C ALA A 274 3.21 -16.67 -11.86
N LEU A 275 3.84 -16.58 -13.04
CA LEU A 275 3.56 -15.55 -14.05
C LEU A 275 2.13 -15.65 -14.58
N GLU A 276 1.65 -16.85 -14.91
CA GLU A 276 0.27 -17.07 -15.39
C GLU A 276 -0.76 -16.56 -14.38
N VAL A 277 -0.58 -16.86 -13.09
CA VAL A 277 -1.49 -16.42 -12.03
C VAL A 277 -1.33 -14.93 -11.71
N ALA A 278 -0.12 -14.38 -11.69
CA ALA A 278 0.09 -12.95 -11.48
C ALA A 278 -0.56 -12.10 -12.58
N LEU A 279 -0.53 -12.56 -13.84
CA LEU A 279 -1.22 -11.90 -14.96
C LEU A 279 -2.73 -11.85 -14.74
N GLN A 280 -3.33 -12.95 -14.32
CA GLN A 280 -4.76 -12.98 -13.99
C GLN A 280 -5.06 -12.12 -12.76
N ARG A 281 -4.25 -12.23 -11.71
CA ARG A 281 -4.41 -11.54 -10.43
C ARG A 281 -4.42 -10.03 -10.56
N TRP A 282 -3.56 -9.46 -11.39
CA TRP A 282 -3.44 -8.01 -11.49
C TRP A 282 -4.12 -7.39 -12.70
N TYR A 283 -4.37 -8.18 -13.75
CA TYR A 283 -4.91 -7.68 -15.01
C TYR A 283 -6.21 -8.36 -15.45
N ALA A 284 -6.93 -9.07 -14.56
CA ALA A 284 -8.25 -9.63 -14.87
C ALA A 284 -9.20 -8.65 -15.62
N PRO A 285 -9.29 -7.35 -15.28
CA PRO A 285 -10.14 -6.42 -16.03
C PRO A 285 -9.75 -6.21 -17.51
N ARG A 286 -8.50 -6.44 -17.90
CA ARG A 286 -7.99 -6.23 -19.27
C ARG A 286 -7.63 -7.52 -20.02
N LEU A 287 -7.22 -8.56 -19.28
CA LEU A 287 -6.69 -9.79 -19.84
C LEU A 287 -7.77 -10.54 -20.63
N MET A 288 -7.55 -10.72 -21.93
CA MET A 288 -8.51 -11.31 -22.87
C MET A 288 -9.90 -10.64 -22.82
N ASN A 289 -9.98 -9.36 -22.49
CA ASN A 289 -11.25 -8.64 -22.32
C ASN A 289 -11.49 -7.60 -23.41
N SER A 290 -12.10 -8.00 -24.52
CA SER A 290 -12.44 -7.09 -25.62
C SER A 290 -13.52 -6.05 -25.26
N GLU A 291 -14.18 -6.19 -24.11
CA GLU A 291 -15.18 -5.22 -23.61
C GLU A 291 -14.54 -4.05 -22.85
N TYR A 292 -13.22 -4.07 -22.68
CA TYR A 292 -12.50 -3.02 -21.99
C TYR A 292 -12.66 -1.65 -22.68
N THR A 293 -13.15 -0.65 -21.93
CA THR A 293 -13.66 0.60 -22.51
C THR A 293 -12.65 1.75 -22.57
N TYR A 294 -11.52 1.65 -21.89
CA TYR A 294 -10.56 2.76 -21.73
C TYR A 294 -9.35 2.72 -22.67
N GLY A 295 -9.26 1.73 -23.56
CA GLY A 295 -8.16 1.60 -24.51
C GLY A 295 -7.96 0.14 -24.96
N ALA A 296 -6.74 -0.17 -25.39
CA ALA A 296 -6.37 -1.52 -25.82
C ALA A 296 -6.52 -2.55 -24.67
N TRP A 297 -7.12 -3.70 -24.98
CA TRP A 297 -7.16 -4.84 -24.06
C TRP A 297 -5.85 -5.65 -24.12
N LEU A 298 -5.63 -6.52 -23.14
CA LEU A 298 -4.36 -7.25 -22.98
C LEU A 298 -4.50 -8.69 -23.47
N ARG A 299 -3.64 -9.14 -24.37
CA ARG A 299 -3.42 -10.56 -24.64
C ARG A 299 -2.07 -10.95 -24.05
N ALA A 300 -2.03 -11.97 -23.19
CA ALA A 300 -0.80 -12.40 -22.56
C ALA A 300 -0.49 -13.88 -22.82
N SER A 301 0.80 -14.20 -22.84
CA SER A 301 1.28 -15.58 -22.95
C SER A 301 2.51 -15.83 -22.09
N VAL A 302 2.66 -17.05 -21.60
CA VAL A 302 3.87 -17.50 -20.88
C VAL A 302 4.47 -18.69 -21.64
N ASN A 303 5.76 -18.62 -22.00
CA ASN A 303 6.46 -19.61 -22.82
C ASN A 303 5.69 -20.02 -24.09
N GLY A 304 5.11 -19.04 -24.79
CA GLY A 304 4.30 -19.24 -25.99
C GLY A 304 2.88 -19.78 -25.77
N LYS A 305 2.51 -20.16 -24.54
CA LYS A 305 1.15 -20.57 -24.18
C LYS A 305 0.31 -19.35 -23.84
N GLY A 306 -0.71 -19.05 -24.65
CA GLY A 306 -1.65 -17.95 -24.40
C GLY A 306 -2.58 -18.24 -23.21
N ILE A 307 -2.85 -17.22 -22.40
CA ILE A 307 -3.79 -17.31 -21.26
C ILE A 307 -5.20 -17.00 -21.76
N GLY A 308 -5.96 -18.05 -22.12
CA GLY A 308 -7.36 -17.93 -22.54
C GLY A 308 -8.33 -17.74 -21.38
N LYS A 309 -9.57 -17.30 -21.67
CA LYS A 309 -10.63 -17.13 -20.65
C LYS A 309 -11.00 -18.44 -19.94
N ASP A 310 -10.84 -19.57 -20.62
CA ASP A 310 -11.04 -20.93 -20.13
C ASP A 310 -9.98 -21.36 -19.10
N GLN A 311 -8.81 -20.72 -19.12
CA GLN A 311 -7.70 -20.99 -18.21
C GLN A 311 -7.74 -20.11 -16.94
N PHE A 312 -8.73 -19.21 -16.83
CA PHE A 312 -8.83 -18.33 -15.68
C PHE A 312 -9.18 -19.13 -14.44
N LEU A 313 -8.46 -18.84 -13.35
CA LEU A 313 -8.89 -19.28 -12.04
C LEU A 313 -10.25 -18.64 -11.70
N PRO A 314 -11.15 -19.37 -11.02
CA PRO A 314 -12.53 -18.94 -10.80
C PRO A 314 -12.68 -17.53 -10.21
N VAL A 315 -11.79 -17.15 -9.27
CA VAL A 315 -11.80 -15.82 -8.67
C VAL A 315 -11.55 -14.72 -9.70
N PHE A 316 -10.55 -14.88 -10.56
CA PHE A 316 -10.19 -13.84 -11.53
C PHE A 316 -11.21 -13.76 -12.67
N SER A 317 -11.85 -14.88 -13.01
CA SER A 317 -13.02 -14.91 -13.88
C SER A 317 -14.18 -14.11 -13.28
N LEU A 318 -14.47 -14.30 -11.98
CA LEU A 318 -15.49 -13.53 -11.27
C LEU A 318 -15.14 -12.03 -11.22
N VAL A 319 -13.89 -11.67 -10.92
CA VAL A 319 -13.45 -10.26 -10.89
C VAL A 319 -13.61 -9.59 -12.26
N GLN A 320 -13.23 -10.27 -13.35
CA GLN A 320 -13.45 -9.76 -14.71
C GLN A 320 -14.95 -9.58 -15.01
N ARG A 321 -15.78 -10.53 -14.61
CA ARG A 321 -17.24 -10.42 -14.79
C ARG A 321 -17.81 -9.23 -14.02
N LEU A 322 -17.48 -9.08 -12.74
CA LEU A 322 -17.91 -7.94 -11.93
C LEU A 322 -17.47 -6.59 -12.57
N TYR A 323 -16.27 -6.54 -13.15
CA TYR A 323 -15.81 -5.36 -13.89
C TYR A 323 -16.70 -5.06 -15.11
N ASN A 324 -17.02 -6.06 -15.92
CA ASN A 324 -17.84 -5.88 -17.12
C ASN A 324 -19.29 -5.47 -16.78
N GLU A 325 -19.85 -5.99 -15.68
CA GLU A 325 -21.21 -5.63 -15.24
C GLU A 325 -21.37 -4.14 -14.89
N ILE A 326 -20.30 -3.47 -14.47
CA ILE A 326 -20.32 -2.02 -14.22
C ILE A 326 -20.61 -1.25 -15.51
N TRP A 327 -20.17 -1.76 -16.67
CA TRP A 327 -20.33 -1.10 -17.96
C TRP A 327 -21.57 -1.55 -18.72
N SER A 328 -22.05 -2.79 -18.53
CA SER A 328 -23.36 -3.23 -19.03
C SER A 328 -24.48 -2.38 -18.42
N THR A 329 -24.45 -2.19 -17.10
CA THR A 329 -25.43 -1.39 -16.34
C THR A 329 -25.43 0.09 -16.77
N GLN A 330 -24.30 0.62 -17.27
CA GLN A 330 -24.24 1.98 -17.80
C GLN A 330 -24.81 2.12 -19.22
N LYS A 331 -24.77 1.04 -20.01
CA LYS A 331 -25.28 1.02 -21.38
C LYS A 331 -26.80 0.84 -21.42
N GLU A 332 -27.45 0.33 -20.37
CA GLU A 332 -28.92 0.18 -20.35
C GLU A 332 -29.71 1.50 -20.39
N ASP A 333 -29.05 2.67 -20.25
CA ASP A 333 -29.65 3.98 -20.58
C ASP A 333 -29.64 4.30 -22.10
N GLN A 334 -29.03 3.46 -22.96
CA GLN A 334 -29.07 3.53 -24.42
C GLN A 334 -29.07 2.12 -25.05
N GLU A 335 -30.26 1.67 -25.45
CA GLU A 335 -30.62 0.52 -26.34
C GLU A 335 -29.62 -0.65 -26.56
N GLU A 336 -30.19 -1.85 -26.41
CA GLU A 336 -29.69 -3.20 -26.74
C GLU A 336 -28.59 -3.79 -25.83
N ALA A 337 -29.06 -4.48 -24.78
CA ALA A 337 -28.28 -5.46 -24.04
C ALA A 337 -27.84 -6.61 -24.96
N VAL A 338 -26.54 -6.66 -25.27
CA VAL A 338 -25.91 -7.80 -25.95
C VAL A 338 -25.83 -8.96 -24.95
N GLN A 339 -26.40 -10.10 -25.32
CA GLN A 339 -26.36 -11.33 -24.53
C GLN A 339 -24.90 -11.78 -24.28
N LEU A 340 -24.51 -11.83 -23.01
CA LEU A 340 -23.27 -12.46 -22.55
C LEU A 340 -23.32 -13.95 -22.89
N LYS A 341 -22.47 -14.41 -23.83
CA LYS A 341 -22.20 -15.83 -24.03
C LYS A 341 -20.76 -16.17 -23.63
N GLU A 342 -20.71 -17.18 -22.75
CA GLU A 342 -19.65 -18.17 -22.54
C GLU A 342 -18.36 -17.77 -21.82
N GLY A 343 -18.30 -18.24 -20.57
CA GLY A 343 -17.14 -18.44 -19.70
C GLY A 343 -17.62 -19.32 -18.52
N SER A 344 -16.71 -20.05 -17.88
CA SER A 344 -16.93 -21.13 -16.89
C SER A 344 -17.71 -20.79 -15.59
N LEU A 345 -18.38 -19.63 -15.55
CA LEU A 345 -19.36 -19.23 -14.53
C LEU A 345 -20.76 -19.03 -15.14
N ALA A 346 -21.14 -19.89 -16.09
CA ALA A 346 -22.46 -19.92 -16.72
C ALA A 346 -23.64 -20.21 -15.76
N GLN A 347 -23.37 -20.30 -14.44
CA GLN A 347 -24.32 -20.65 -13.38
C GLN A 347 -24.70 -19.50 -12.43
N LEU A 348 -24.04 -18.33 -12.49
CA LEU A 348 -24.54 -17.16 -11.74
C LEU A 348 -25.68 -16.53 -12.54
N GLU A 349 -26.91 -16.64 -12.04
CA GLU A 349 -28.11 -16.09 -12.68
C GLU A 349 -28.05 -14.55 -12.75
N GLN A 350 -28.75 -13.96 -13.72
CA GLN A 350 -28.99 -12.50 -13.74
C GLN A 350 -29.73 -12.10 -12.46
N GLY A 351 -29.05 -11.37 -11.56
CA GLY A 351 -29.63 -10.88 -10.30
C GLY A 351 -28.78 -11.10 -9.04
N GLU A 352 -27.73 -11.91 -9.11
CA GLU A 352 -26.83 -12.19 -7.96
C GLU A 352 -25.70 -11.15 -7.79
N ILE A 353 -25.47 -10.31 -8.80
CA ILE A 353 -24.45 -9.26 -8.78
C ILE A 353 -25.09 -7.92 -8.44
N GLY A 354 -24.67 -7.32 -7.32
CA GLY A 354 -25.04 -5.96 -6.97
C GLY A 354 -24.09 -4.97 -7.65
N CYS A 355 -24.61 -4.08 -8.49
CA CYS A 355 -23.85 -2.98 -9.11
C CYS A 355 -24.43 -1.63 -8.66
N LEU A 356 -23.63 -0.80 -7.98
CA LEU A 356 -24.09 0.45 -7.37
C LEU A 356 -23.12 1.62 -7.61
N PRO A 357 -23.65 2.84 -7.87
CA PRO A 357 -22.82 4.04 -8.03
C PRO A 357 -22.37 4.60 -6.67
N ILE A 358 -21.07 4.92 -6.57
CA ILE A 358 -20.47 5.57 -5.41
C ILE A 358 -20.49 7.08 -5.61
N LYS A 359 -21.32 7.77 -4.83
CA LYS A 359 -21.55 9.22 -4.96
C LYS A 359 -20.84 10.02 -3.87
N ILE A 360 -20.07 11.03 -4.24
CA ILE A 360 -19.44 12.00 -3.34
C ILE A 360 -19.95 13.41 -3.69
N ARG A 361 -20.44 14.12 -2.68
CA ARG A 361 -21.00 15.47 -2.84
C ARG A 361 -19.90 16.52 -2.95
N SER A 362 -20.13 17.50 -3.82
CA SER A 362 -19.35 18.74 -3.92
C SER A 362 -17.87 18.60 -4.32
N GLU A 363 -17.45 17.46 -4.86
CA GLU A 363 -16.06 17.26 -5.33
C GLU A 363 -15.92 17.35 -6.85
N PHE A 364 -16.99 17.07 -7.61
CA PHE A 364 -16.98 17.00 -9.06
C PHE A 364 -17.72 18.17 -9.71
N VAL A 365 -17.29 18.52 -10.91
CA VAL A 365 -17.89 19.58 -11.73
C VAL A 365 -19.17 19.09 -12.40
N LYS A 366 -19.20 17.79 -12.74
CA LYS A 366 -20.36 17.13 -13.34
C LYS A 366 -20.77 15.92 -12.51
N GLY A 367 -22.03 15.92 -12.07
CA GLY A 367 -22.59 14.83 -11.28
C GLY A 367 -21.93 14.68 -9.90
N GLN A 368 -22.11 13.50 -9.30
CA GLN A 368 -21.55 13.18 -7.98
C GLN A 368 -20.83 11.83 -7.98
N THR A 369 -20.76 11.13 -9.12
CA THR A 369 -20.30 9.75 -9.17
C THR A 369 -18.78 9.68 -9.23
N ALA A 370 -18.16 9.19 -8.16
CA ALA A 370 -16.73 8.92 -8.07
C ALA A 370 -16.36 7.59 -8.75
N GLY A 371 -17.30 6.67 -8.88
CA GLY A 371 -17.10 5.37 -9.50
C GLY A 371 -18.28 4.45 -9.23
N TRP A 372 -18.10 3.17 -9.48
CA TRP A 372 -19.10 2.13 -9.26
C TRP A 372 -18.47 0.97 -8.50
N VAL A 373 -19.28 0.30 -7.70
CA VAL A 373 -18.92 -0.96 -7.04
C VAL A 373 -19.79 -2.07 -7.60
N ALA A 374 -19.18 -3.17 -8.01
CA ALA A 374 -19.87 -4.42 -8.31
C ALA A 374 -19.42 -5.48 -7.31
N PHE A 375 -20.35 -6.26 -6.76
CA PHE A 375 -20.04 -7.31 -5.79
C PHE A 375 -21.02 -8.47 -5.91
N SER A 376 -20.58 -9.65 -5.48
CA SER A 376 -21.40 -10.86 -5.42
C SER A 376 -21.05 -11.67 -4.18
N LYS A 377 -22.07 -12.29 -3.59
CA LYS A 377 -21.88 -13.38 -2.63
C LYS A 377 -21.89 -14.69 -3.42
N VAL A 378 -20.85 -15.50 -3.28
CA VAL A 378 -20.67 -16.75 -4.05
C VAL A 378 -20.36 -17.92 -3.13
N THR A 379 -20.77 -19.12 -3.54
CA THR A 379 -20.51 -20.37 -2.80
C THR A 379 -19.24 -21.06 -3.30
N ALA A 380 -18.70 -21.98 -2.51
CA ALA A 380 -17.59 -22.84 -2.90
C ALA A 380 -17.89 -23.68 -4.16
N GLU A 381 -19.16 -24.05 -4.38
CA GLU A 381 -19.60 -24.76 -5.58
C GLU A 381 -19.53 -23.87 -6.83
N GLN A 382 -20.03 -22.63 -6.73
CA GLN A 382 -19.93 -21.65 -7.82
C GLN A 382 -18.47 -21.31 -8.16
N LEU A 383 -17.58 -21.36 -7.18
CA LEU A 383 -16.14 -21.20 -7.37
C LEU A 383 -15.42 -22.49 -7.79
N LEU A 384 -16.16 -23.56 -8.12
CA LEU A 384 -15.64 -24.82 -8.62
C LEU A 384 -14.59 -25.47 -7.69
N MET A 385 -14.76 -25.30 -6.37
CA MET A 385 -13.85 -25.85 -5.37
C MET A 385 -14.08 -27.35 -5.13
N GLY A 386 -15.22 -27.88 -5.55
CA GLY A 386 -15.52 -29.31 -5.48
C GLY A 386 -15.04 -30.12 -6.69
N PRO A 387 -15.16 -31.45 -6.64
CA PRO A 387 -14.89 -32.32 -7.79
C PRO A 387 -15.78 -31.97 -9.00
N PRO A 388 -15.27 -32.10 -10.25
CA PRO A 388 -13.95 -32.63 -10.62
C PRO A 388 -12.82 -31.59 -10.62
N HIS A 389 -13.13 -30.29 -10.47
CA HIS A 389 -12.18 -29.21 -10.67
C HIS A 389 -11.23 -29.01 -9.49
N ASN A 390 -11.76 -29.09 -8.25
CA ASN A 390 -10.98 -28.97 -7.02
C ASN A 390 -10.13 -27.70 -6.95
N TYR A 391 -10.65 -26.56 -7.43
CA TYR A 391 -9.89 -25.31 -7.35
C TYR A 391 -9.67 -24.88 -5.88
N PRO A 392 -8.51 -24.30 -5.54
CA PRO A 392 -8.26 -23.77 -4.21
C PRO A 392 -9.23 -22.64 -3.85
N SER A 393 -9.33 -22.32 -2.55
CA SER A 393 -10.16 -21.20 -2.10
C SER A 393 -9.70 -19.85 -2.68
N PRO A 394 -10.54 -18.81 -2.63
CA PRO A 394 -10.13 -17.46 -2.98
C PRO A 394 -8.90 -16.95 -2.23
N TRP A 395 -8.71 -17.39 -0.98
CA TRP A 395 -7.56 -17.01 -0.17
C TRP A 395 -6.26 -17.50 -0.78
N ILE A 396 -6.21 -18.76 -1.19
CA ILE A 396 -5.02 -19.36 -1.83
C ILE A 396 -4.79 -18.74 -3.21
N GLN A 397 -5.84 -18.53 -4.02
CA GLN A 397 -5.69 -17.94 -5.36
C GLN A 397 -5.13 -16.51 -5.32
N ILE A 398 -5.62 -15.68 -4.39
CA ILE A 398 -5.24 -14.27 -4.28
C ILE A 398 -3.95 -14.08 -3.48
N PHE A 399 -3.88 -14.65 -2.27
CA PHE A 399 -2.83 -14.36 -1.30
C PHE A 399 -1.78 -15.46 -1.18
N GLY A 400 -1.99 -16.60 -1.86
CA GLY A 400 -1.09 -17.74 -1.77
C GLY A 400 -1.11 -18.41 -0.39
N LYS A 401 -2.13 -18.16 0.46
CA LYS A 401 -2.28 -18.82 1.76
C LYS A 401 -3.73 -18.81 2.22
N GLU A 402 -4.10 -19.78 3.04
CA GLU A 402 -5.36 -19.74 3.78
C GLU A 402 -5.29 -18.73 4.93
N THR A 403 -6.43 -18.16 5.28
CA THR A 403 -6.52 -17.22 6.41
C THR A 403 -6.72 -17.91 7.75
N GLY A 404 -7.14 -19.17 7.75
CA GLY A 404 -7.45 -19.92 8.97
C GLY A 404 -8.64 -19.37 9.76
N LEU A 405 -9.45 -18.51 9.15
CA LEU A 405 -10.61 -17.89 9.79
C LEU A 405 -11.84 -18.79 9.69
N ASP A 406 -12.58 -18.93 10.79
CA ASP A 406 -13.86 -19.66 10.82
C ASP A 406 -14.96 -18.99 9.97
N GLN A 407 -14.81 -17.68 9.75
CA GLN A 407 -15.71 -16.86 8.93
C GLN A 407 -14.90 -16.04 7.93
N ASN A 408 -15.34 -16.05 6.68
CA ASN A 408 -14.68 -15.36 5.58
C ASN A 408 -15.05 -13.87 5.58
N PRO A 409 -14.08 -12.94 5.74
CA PRO A 409 -14.33 -11.54 5.45
C PRO A 409 -14.53 -11.31 3.95
N ALA A 410 -15.20 -10.20 3.60
CA ALA A 410 -15.34 -9.78 2.21
C ALA A 410 -13.97 -9.40 1.63
N ILE A 411 -13.75 -9.69 0.36
CA ILE A 411 -12.54 -9.33 -0.38
C ILE A 411 -12.91 -8.25 -1.40
N ILE A 412 -12.34 -7.07 -1.25
CA ILE A 412 -12.60 -5.92 -2.12
C ILE A 412 -11.32 -5.56 -2.87
N THR A 413 -11.42 -5.55 -4.20
CA THR A 413 -10.37 -5.04 -5.09
C THR A 413 -10.83 -3.74 -5.74
N PHE A 414 -9.89 -2.98 -6.28
CA PHE A 414 -10.18 -1.68 -6.86
C PHE A 414 -9.21 -1.33 -7.99
N THR A 415 -9.74 -0.59 -8.97
CA THR A 415 -9.01 -0.19 -10.17
C THR A 415 -9.48 1.15 -10.71
N ARG A 416 -8.65 1.71 -11.59
CA ARG A 416 -8.87 2.96 -12.31
C ARG A 416 -8.64 2.74 -13.82
N LYS A 417 -8.62 3.82 -14.60
CA LYS A 417 -8.45 3.80 -16.07
C LYS A 417 -7.33 2.92 -16.63
N PRO A 418 -6.19 2.64 -15.97
CA PRO A 418 -5.22 1.66 -16.47
C PRO A 418 -5.66 0.19 -16.37
N GLY A 419 -6.75 -0.15 -15.67
CA GLY A 419 -7.26 -1.52 -15.59
C GLY A 419 -6.38 -2.52 -14.85
N MET A 420 -5.27 -2.07 -14.26
CA MET A 420 -4.50 -2.81 -13.27
C MET A 420 -5.25 -2.78 -11.92
N LEU A 421 -5.43 -3.94 -11.29
CA LEU A 421 -5.93 -4.03 -9.92
C LEU A 421 -4.85 -3.55 -8.95
N VAL A 422 -5.22 -2.68 -8.02
CA VAL A 422 -4.26 -2.01 -7.12
C VAL A 422 -3.94 -2.89 -5.92
N GLY A 423 -4.96 -3.55 -5.37
CA GLY A 423 -4.82 -4.46 -4.24
C GLY A 423 -6.05 -5.33 -4.04
N TYR A 424 -5.91 -6.33 -3.19
CA TYR A 424 -7.02 -7.13 -2.66
C TYR A 424 -7.08 -6.93 -1.15
N GLU A 425 -8.07 -6.20 -0.68
CA GLU A 425 -8.22 -5.89 0.75
C GLU A 425 -9.31 -6.77 1.36
N TYR A 426 -8.99 -7.40 2.49
CA TYR A 426 -9.92 -8.18 3.29
C TYR A 426 -10.10 -7.65 4.71
N SER A 427 -9.29 -6.68 5.13
CA SER A 427 -9.37 -5.99 6.42
C SER A 427 -9.21 -4.47 6.22
N GLY A 428 -9.71 -3.68 7.17
CA GLY A 428 -9.52 -2.23 7.17
C GLY A 428 -10.60 -1.44 6.41
N HIS A 429 -10.21 -0.30 5.84
CA HIS A 429 -11.15 0.74 5.41
C HIS A 429 -12.14 0.33 4.31
N TRP A 430 -11.75 -0.62 3.45
CA TRP A 430 -12.61 -1.12 2.37
C TRP A 430 -13.62 -2.17 2.81
N THR A 431 -13.35 -2.94 3.87
CA THR A 431 -14.16 -4.11 4.25
C THR A 431 -14.85 -3.97 5.60
N ASP A 432 -14.42 -3.01 6.43
CA ASP A 432 -14.97 -2.76 7.75
C ASP A 432 -16.49 -2.56 7.76
N GLY A 433 -17.19 -3.44 8.49
CA GLY A 433 -18.65 -3.37 8.65
C GLY A 433 -19.45 -4.13 7.59
N ILE A 434 -18.79 -4.85 6.67
CA ILE A 434 -19.43 -5.85 5.82
C ILE A 434 -19.55 -7.15 6.62
N SER A 435 -20.74 -7.78 6.58
CA SER A 435 -20.98 -9.05 7.27
C SER A 435 -20.06 -10.15 6.74
N ARG A 436 -19.49 -10.94 7.66
CA ARG A 436 -18.67 -12.09 7.31
C ARG A 436 -19.56 -13.25 6.87
N THR A 437 -19.03 -14.11 6.00
CA THR A 437 -19.73 -15.30 5.49
C THR A 437 -19.22 -16.58 6.15
N GLY A 438 -20.02 -17.64 6.09
CA GLY A 438 -19.61 -18.96 6.58
C GLY A 438 -18.48 -19.58 5.73
N ALA A 439 -17.89 -20.67 6.20
CA ALA A 439 -16.71 -21.30 5.60
C ALA A 439 -16.84 -21.66 4.10
N GLY A 440 -18.06 -21.93 3.59
CA GLY A 440 -18.32 -22.27 2.19
C GLY A 440 -18.87 -21.13 1.33
N GLU A 441 -18.91 -19.90 1.86
CA GLU A 441 -19.45 -18.72 1.19
C GLU A 441 -18.41 -17.59 1.23
N TYR A 442 -18.35 -16.80 0.16
CA TYR A 442 -17.37 -15.72 -0.02
C TYR A 442 -18.06 -14.49 -0.60
N ILE A 443 -17.61 -13.29 -0.19
CA ILE A 443 -18.04 -12.03 -0.82
C ILE A 443 -16.84 -11.46 -1.56
N LEU A 444 -17.00 -11.25 -2.87
CA LEU A 444 -16.00 -10.58 -3.71
C LEU A 444 -16.61 -9.32 -4.31
N GLY A 445 -15.85 -8.23 -4.31
CA GLY A 445 -16.27 -6.97 -4.91
C GLY A 445 -15.12 -6.23 -5.60
N ILE A 446 -15.47 -5.46 -6.62
CA ILE A 446 -14.57 -4.55 -7.33
C ILE A 446 -15.13 -3.14 -7.33
N PHE A 447 -14.30 -2.17 -6.96
CA PHE A 447 -14.58 -0.75 -7.19
C PHE A 447 -13.83 -0.26 -8.44
N VAL A 448 -14.55 0.40 -9.35
CA VAL A 448 -13.98 0.99 -10.57
C VAL A 448 -14.19 2.50 -10.54
N ALA A 449 -13.09 3.24 -10.54
CA ALA A 449 -13.13 4.70 -10.52
C ALA A 449 -13.69 5.28 -11.83
N ASN A 450 -14.49 6.33 -11.70
CA ASN A 450 -14.90 7.17 -12.84
C ASN A 450 -13.75 8.12 -13.20
N SER A 451 -12.69 7.56 -13.76
CA SER A 451 -11.41 8.25 -13.98
C SER A 451 -11.51 9.51 -14.83
N ASN A 452 -12.48 9.60 -15.74
CA ASN A 452 -12.68 10.76 -16.60
C ASN A 452 -13.50 11.89 -15.94
N ASN A 453 -13.92 11.75 -14.68
CA ASN A 453 -14.74 12.76 -14.01
C ASN A 453 -13.87 13.93 -13.50
N PRO A 454 -14.10 15.18 -13.96
CA PRO A 454 -13.34 16.34 -13.51
C PRO A 454 -13.71 16.78 -12.08
N LEU A 455 -12.69 17.05 -11.29
CA LEU A 455 -12.78 17.62 -9.96
C LEU A 455 -13.02 19.14 -10.01
N ASN A 456 -13.63 19.68 -8.96
CA ASN A 456 -13.87 21.12 -8.81
C ASN A 456 -12.59 21.96 -8.70
N GLU A 457 -11.46 21.32 -8.37
CA GLU A 457 -10.18 21.98 -8.21
C GLU A 457 -9.41 22.08 -9.54
N GLN A 458 -8.76 23.21 -9.76
CA GLN A 458 -7.92 23.42 -10.93
C GLN A 458 -6.47 22.99 -10.65
N ASN A 459 -5.84 22.41 -11.66
CA ASN A 459 -4.42 22.11 -11.68
C ASN A 459 -3.61 23.41 -11.76
N PRO A 460 -2.78 23.73 -10.75
CA PRO A 460 -1.99 24.96 -10.71
C PRO A 460 -1.02 25.11 -11.88
N LYS A 461 -0.61 23.99 -12.51
CA LYS A 461 0.37 23.99 -13.60
C LYS A 461 -0.26 24.15 -14.98
N SER A 462 -1.41 23.52 -15.23
CA SER A 462 -2.03 23.47 -16.57
C SER A 462 -3.24 24.39 -16.74
N GLN A 463 -3.73 25.02 -15.66
CA GLN A 463 -4.98 25.81 -15.63
C GLN A 463 -6.25 25.01 -16.04
N LYS A 464 -6.15 23.69 -16.18
CA LYS A 464 -7.28 22.77 -16.43
C LYS A 464 -7.77 22.15 -15.12
N GLN A 465 -8.98 21.59 -15.10
CA GLN A 465 -9.49 20.86 -13.94
C GLN A 465 -8.71 19.55 -13.74
N PHE A 466 -8.40 19.21 -12.48
CA PHE A 466 -7.84 17.89 -12.17
C PHE A 466 -8.86 16.80 -12.51
N LEU A 467 -8.44 15.73 -13.18
CA LEU A 467 -9.27 14.54 -13.31
C LEU A 467 -9.21 13.70 -12.02
N LEU A 468 -10.26 12.93 -11.74
CA LEU A 468 -10.23 11.96 -10.63
C LEU A 468 -9.08 10.96 -10.79
N GLU A 469 -8.75 10.58 -12.02
CA GLU A 469 -7.60 9.74 -12.36
C GLU A 469 -6.29 10.32 -11.80
N GLU A 470 -6.01 11.59 -12.05
CA GLU A 470 -4.78 12.26 -11.63
C GLU A 470 -4.68 12.36 -10.11
N TYR A 471 -5.82 12.61 -9.44
CA TYR A 471 -5.89 12.64 -7.99
C TYR A 471 -5.60 11.27 -7.37
N ILE A 472 -6.27 10.22 -7.85
CA ILE A 472 -6.07 8.85 -7.36
C ILE A 472 -4.63 8.41 -7.61
N ARG A 473 -4.09 8.71 -8.80
CA ARG A 473 -2.69 8.41 -9.17
C ARG A 473 -1.68 9.05 -8.21
N GLY A 474 -1.93 10.28 -7.76
CA GLY A 474 -1.11 10.95 -6.74
C GLY A 474 -1.31 10.46 -5.30
N CYS A 475 -2.41 9.74 -5.03
CA CYS A 475 -2.73 9.11 -3.74
C CYS A 475 -2.26 7.65 -3.66
N GLU A 476 -1.73 7.12 -4.76
CA GLU A 476 -1.24 5.76 -4.88
C GLU A 476 0.24 5.70 -4.45
N LYS A 477 0.55 4.79 -3.52
CA LYS A 477 1.93 4.54 -3.09
C LYS A 477 2.81 4.11 -4.27
N ALA A 478 4.13 4.21 -4.13
CA ALA A 478 5.09 3.87 -5.20
C ALA A 478 5.07 2.40 -5.64
N ASP A 479 4.61 1.52 -4.77
CA ASP A 479 4.39 0.10 -4.99
C ASP A 479 2.98 -0.22 -5.50
N HIS A 480 2.14 0.80 -5.72
CA HIS A 480 0.77 0.65 -6.19
C HIS A 480 -0.10 -0.24 -5.29
N THR A 481 0.18 -0.42 -3.99
CA THR A 481 -0.52 -1.43 -3.16
C THR A 481 -1.80 -0.92 -2.48
N SER A 482 -1.95 0.40 -2.35
CA SER A 482 -3.05 1.01 -1.60
C SER A 482 -3.32 2.44 -2.05
N TRP A 483 -4.53 2.91 -1.79
CA TRP A 483 -4.91 4.32 -1.94
C TRP A 483 -5.00 4.98 -0.56
N GLY A 484 -4.25 6.07 -0.37
CA GLY A 484 -4.35 6.92 0.82
C GLY A 484 -4.51 8.38 0.41
N ASP A 485 -5.48 9.09 0.98
CA ASP A 485 -5.66 10.51 0.66
C ASP A 485 -4.37 11.29 0.98
N TRP A 486 -3.84 11.99 -0.03
CA TRP A 486 -2.75 12.92 0.17
C TRP A 486 -3.27 14.34 0.47
N THR A 487 -2.45 15.17 1.10
CA THR A 487 -2.78 16.56 1.46
C THR A 487 -2.01 17.55 0.58
N PRO A 488 -2.36 17.76 -0.70
CA PRO A 488 -1.84 18.88 -1.44
C PRO A 488 -2.35 20.20 -0.83
N ASN A 489 -1.46 21.18 -0.67
CA ASN A 489 -1.80 22.58 -0.35
C ASN A 489 -2.53 22.84 0.98
N LYS A 490 -2.18 22.13 2.07
CA LYS A 490 -2.68 22.40 3.44
C LYS A 490 -4.21 22.28 3.63
N LYS A 491 -4.93 21.64 2.69
CA LYS A 491 -6.34 21.24 2.88
C LYS A 491 -6.43 19.72 2.81
N LYS A 492 -6.80 19.08 3.92
CA LYS A 492 -7.00 17.62 3.99
C LYS A 492 -8.18 17.23 3.10
N LYS A 493 -7.91 16.66 1.93
CA LYS A 493 -8.94 16.02 1.10
C LYS A 493 -9.19 14.61 1.65
N THR A 494 -10.43 14.18 1.58
CA THR A 494 -10.90 12.88 2.11
C THR A 494 -11.68 12.12 1.03
N ILE A 495 -11.24 12.21 -0.23
CA ILE A 495 -11.96 11.62 -1.36
C ILE A 495 -11.89 10.10 -1.26
N ILE A 496 -10.70 9.52 -1.07
CA ILE A 496 -10.52 8.06 -0.94
C ILE A 496 -11.23 7.55 0.30
N GLU A 497 -11.07 8.19 1.46
CA GLU A 497 -11.76 7.83 2.70
C GLU A 497 -13.30 7.82 2.51
N ARG A 498 -13.85 8.78 1.75
CA ARG A 498 -15.29 8.83 1.43
C ARG A 498 -15.69 7.75 0.43
N ILE A 499 -14.86 7.41 -0.55
CA ILE A 499 -15.08 6.28 -1.47
C ILE A 499 -15.19 4.99 -0.65
N GLN A 500 -14.16 4.68 0.15
CA GLN A 500 -14.10 3.49 1.01
C GLN A 500 -15.32 3.38 1.92
N LYS A 501 -15.67 4.47 2.61
CA LYS A 501 -16.84 4.52 3.50
C LYS A 501 -18.16 4.29 2.77
N ASN A 502 -18.30 4.79 1.54
CA ASN A 502 -19.52 4.59 0.76
C ASN A 502 -19.62 3.19 0.17
N VAL A 503 -18.49 2.62 -0.27
CA VAL A 503 -18.40 1.25 -0.79
C VAL A 503 -18.86 0.26 0.27
N ARG A 504 -18.22 0.25 1.45
CA ARG A 504 -18.61 -0.67 2.53
C ARG A 504 -20.07 -0.48 2.95
N LYS A 505 -20.55 0.78 3.03
CA LYS A 505 -21.94 1.07 3.38
C LYS A 505 -22.92 0.46 2.37
N GLN A 506 -22.66 0.60 1.07
CA GLN A 506 -23.54 0.09 0.02
C GLN A 506 -23.56 -1.43 -0.05
N ILE A 507 -22.40 -2.07 0.11
CA ILE A 507 -22.30 -3.54 0.17
C ILE A 507 -23.05 -4.06 1.38
N SER A 508 -22.78 -3.54 2.59
CA SER A 508 -23.46 -3.97 3.80
C SER A 508 -24.98 -3.78 3.71
N GLN A 509 -25.45 -2.65 3.17
CA GLN A 509 -26.89 -2.38 3.03
C GLN A 509 -27.60 -3.30 2.04
N SER A 510 -26.88 -3.79 1.03
CA SER A 510 -27.46 -4.67 0.01
C SER A 510 -27.46 -6.14 0.45
N LEU A 511 -26.46 -6.55 1.23
CA LEU A 511 -26.35 -7.90 1.76
C LEU A 511 -27.09 -8.11 3.09
N SER A 512 -27.43 -7.04 3.81
CA SER A 512 -28.34 -7.13 4.95
C SER A 512 -29.74 -7.38 4.43
N ASP A 513 -30.28 -8.58 4.64
CA ASP A 513 -31.69 -8.87 4.40
C ASP A 513 -32.57 -7.75 4.97
N LYS A 514 -33.60 -7.33 4.25
CA LYS A 514 -34.62 -6.39 4.74
C LYS A 514 -35.40 -7.00 5.92
N LYS A 515 -34.80 -7.06 7.11
CA LYS A 515 -35.45 -7.11 8.41
C LYS A 515 -34.58 -6.35 9.42
N PRO A 516 -35.11 -5.32 10.10
CA PRO A 516 -34.39 -4.68 11.19
C PRO A 516 -34.40 -5.63 12.40
N GLY A 517 -33.37 -6.47 12.50
CA GLY A 517 -33.10 -7.34 13.65
C GLY A 517 -31.99 -6.75 14.52
N VAL A 518 -32.33 -6.44 15.77
CA VAL A 518 -31.47 -5.75 16.77
C VAL A 518 -30.33 -6.64 17.31
N THR A 519 -30.05 -7.79 16.72
CA THR A 519 -29.23 -8.84 17.35
C THR A 519 -27.80 -9.01 16.83
N GLU A 520 -27.46 -8.60 15.59
CA GLU A 520 -26.10 -8.85 15.04
C GLU A 520 -25.01 -7.89 15.54
N LYS A 521 -25.37 -6.68 16.01
CA LYS A 521 -24.37 -5.67 16.43
C LYS A 521 -23.60 -6.04 17.71
N LYS A 522 -24.10 -6.97 18.52
CA LYS A 522 -23.47 -7.37 19.80
C LYS A 522 -22.32 -8.36 19.60
N GLU A 523 -22.42 -9.27 18.64
CA GLU A 523 -21.44 -10.36 18.48
C GLU A 523 -20.17 -9.91 17.73
N THR A 524 -20.29 -8.97 16.78
CA THR A 524 -19.13 -8.41 16.05
C THR A 524 -18.27 -7.49 16.92
N ALA A 525 -18.87 -6.84 17.93
CA ALA A 525 -18.17 -5.98 18.87
C ALA A 525 -17.32 -6.80 19.86
N LEU A 526 -17.88 -7.88 20.41
CA LEU A 526 -17.16 -8.82 21.29
C LEU A 526 -15.96 -9.48 20.60
N GLY A 527 -16.09 -9.86 19.32
CA GLY A 527 -15.00 -10.47 18.55
C GLY A 527 -13.80 -9.54 18.30
N ARG A 528 -14.04 -8.24 18.06
CA ARG A 528 -12.96 -7.24 17.90
C ARG A 528 -12.20 -6.98 19.21
N MET A 529 -12.90 -7.03 20.33
CA MET A 529 -12.29 -6.79 21.65
C MET A 529 -11.47 -7.96 22.18
N LEU A 530 -11.89 -9.19 21.86
CA LEU A 530 -11.10 -10.40 22.15
C LEU A 530 -9.81 -10.46 21.33
N ALA A 531 -9.85 -10.03 20.06
CA ALA A 531 -8.66 -9.98 19.20
C ALA A 531 -7.60 -8.98 19.70
N SER A 532 -8.01 -7.80 20.20
CA SER A 532 -7.09 -6.80 20.75
C SER A 532 -6.44 -7.18 22.09
N VAL A 533 -7.00 -8.14 22.82
CA VAL A 533 -6.45 -8.64 24.10
C VAL A 533 -5.50 -9.82 23.89
N LEU A 534 -5.70 -10.60 22.82
CA LEU A 534 -4.89 -11.78 22.50
C LEU A 534 -3.70 -11.48 21.58
N MET A 535 -3.76 -10.43 20.78
CA MET A 535 -2.64 -10.03 19.91
C MET A 535 -1.63 -9.13 20.65
N PRO A 536 -0.31 -9.30 20.42
CA PRO A 536 0.66 -8.31 20.87
C PRO A 536 0.39 -6.96 20.18
N PRO A 537 0.61 -5.82 20.85
CA PRO A 537 0.48 -4.52 20.20
C PRO A 537 1.44 -4.42 19.02
N GLU A 538 0.98 -3.85 17.90
CA GLU A 538 1.83 -3.59 16.73
C GLU A 538 3.10 -2.82 17.16
N GLY A 539 4.28 -3.41 16.92
CA GLY A 539 5.58 -2.88 17.37
C GLY A 539 6.31 -3.73 18.44
N PHE A 540 5.72 -4.84 18.88
CA PHE A 540 6.43 -5.81 19.72
C PHE A 540 7.61 -6.42 18.95
N GLY A 541 8.84 -6.01 19.29
CA GLY A 541 10.09 -6.50 18.69
C GLY A 541 10.98 -5.43 18.04
N GLN A 542 10.47 -4.24 17.71
CA GLN A 542 11.28 -3.16 17.14
C GLN A 542 11.72 -2.13 18.20
N SER A 543 12.57 -2.57 19.13
CA SER A 543 13.27 -1.68 20.05
C SER A 543 14.53 -1.11 19.41
N ALA A 544 14.43 0.06 18.76
CA ALA A 544 15.40 1.17 18.90
C ALA A 544 15.14 2.27 17.85
N LYS A 545 14.28 3.24 18.17
CA LYS A 545 14.45 4.64 17.74
C LYS A 545 13.53 5.55 18.56
N ILE A 546 14.13 6.20 19.55
CA ILE A 546 13.55 7.36 20.23
C ILE A 546 13.35 8.44 19.16
N GLN A 547 12.09 8.68 18.76
CA GLN A 547 11.75 9.85 17.95
C GLN A 547 11.95 11.11 18.78
N LYS A 548 12.99 11.88 18.45
CA LYS A 548 13.11 13.28 18.84
C LYS A 548 11.97 14.06 18.17
N GLN A 549 10.99 14.48 18.96
CA GLN A 549 10.10 15.56 18.55
C GLN A 549 10.94 16.82 18.33
N GLY A 550 10.88 17.34 17.11
CA GLY A 550 11.53 18.59 16.72
C GLY A 550 10.97 19.77 17.50
N GLY A 551 11.85 20.43 18.26
CA GLY A 551 11.58 21.73 18.83
C GLY A 551 11.54 22.80 17.74
N SER A 552 10.40 23.47 17.60
CA SER A 552 10.36 24.82 17.06
C SER A 552 10.68 25.80 18.19
N GLY A 553 11.78 26.53 18.04
CA GLY A 553 12.19 27.58 18.95
C GLY A 553 11.18 28.75 18.98
N GLY A 554 10.99 29.31 20.16
CA GLY A 554 10.22 30.54 20.38
C GLY A 554 10.19 30.95 21.85
N GLY A 555 11.13 31.82 22.22
CA GLY A 555 11.04 32.89 23.24
C GLY A 555 10.24 32.67 24.54
N SER A 556 10.97 32.77 25.65
CA SER A 556 10.53 32.97 27.03
C SER A 556 9.41 34.02 27.21
N GLY A 557 8.37 33.65 27.96
CA GLY A 557 7.35 34.58 28.46
C GLY A 557 6.58 33.99 29.63
N SER A 558 7.04 34.27 30.85
CA SER A 558 6.27 34.11 32.08
C SER A 558 4.96 34.91 32.00
N GLY A 559 3.80 34.23 32.08
CA GLY A 559 2.51 34.91 32.03
C GLY A 559 1.31 33.97 31.96
N ALA A 560 0.89 33.47 33.12
CA ALA A 560 -0.36 32.73 33.30
C ALA A 560 -1.58 33.52 32.77
N THR A 561 -2.17 33.13 31.64
CA THR A 561 -3.51 33.59 31.20
C THR A 561 -4.21 32.61 30.25
N GLY A 562 -4.27 31.32 30.60
CA GLY A 562 -5.20 30.38 29.95
C GLY A 562 -6.61 30.46 30.55
N ARG A 563 -7.67 30.39 29.72
CA ARG A 563 -9.07 30.25 30.19
C ARG A 563 -9.34 28.88 30.83
N LEU A 564 -8.67 27.84 30.35
CA LEU A 564 -8.88 26.44 30.71
C LEU A 564 -7.80 25.94 31.66
N ALA A 565 -8.10 24.85 32.37
CA ALA A 565 -7.13 24.19 33.23
C ALA A 565 -6.08 23.44 32.41
N LYS A 566 -4.83 23.37 32.89
CA LYS A 566 -3.70 22.74 32.19
C LYS A 566 -2.84 21.95 33.16
N LEU A 567 -2.44 20.73 32.78
CA LEU A 567 -1.46 19.91 33.49
C LEU A 567 -0.10 20.07 32.83
N GLN A 568 0.94 20.24 33.62
CA GLN A 568 2.31 20.18 33.17
C GLN A 568 3.09 19.21 34.07
N THR A 569 3.65 18.17 33.47
CA THR A 569 4.56 17.26 34.16
C THR A 569 5.91 17.95 34.36
N LEU A 570 6.43 17.95 35.60
CA LEU A 570 7.69 18.61 35.97
C LEU A 570 8.91 17.70 35.76
N SER A 571 8.71 16.39 35.76
CA SER A 571 9.77 15.38 35.65
C SER A 571 9.28 14.14 34.89
N SER A 572 10.22 13.33 34.39
CA SER A 572 9.93 11.99 33.86
C SER A 572 9.38 11.07 34.98
N PRO A 573 8.52 10.09 34.66
CA PRO A 573 7.93 9.21 35.67
C PRO A 573 8.99 8.47 36.48
N LYS A 574 8.77 8.38 37.79
CA LYS A 574 9.58 7.56 38.71
C LYS A 574 8.83 6.27 39.01
N TYR A 575 9.53 5.13 38.93
CA TYR A 575 8.95 3.82 39.15
C TYR A 575 9.42 3.27 40.49
N GLU A 576 8.51 3.08 41.43
CA GLU A 576 8.82 2.62 42.79
C GLU A 576 7.81 1.56 43.22
N ALA A 577 8.28 0.35 43.58
CA ALA A 577 7.47 -0.73 44.14
C ALA A 577 6.18 -1.09 43.34
N GLY A 578 6.23 -1.01 42.01
CA GLY A 578 5.08 -1.30 41.13
C GLY A 578 4.12 -0.12 40.94
N LEU A 579 4.44 1.05 41.48
CA LEU A 579 3.74 2.31 41.25
C LEU A 579 4.52 3.22 40.30
N ILE A 580 3.78 4.04 39.57
CA ILE A 580 4.29 5.09 38.69
C ILE A 580 3.99 6.43 39.36
N LYS A 581 5.03 7.19 39.72
CA LYS A 581 4.92 8.52 40.31
C LYS A 581 5.18 9.60 39.26
N TYR A 582 4.26 10.57 39.16
CA TYR A 582 4.41 11.79 38.37
C TYR A 582 4.42 13.02 39.26
N ASP A 583 5.46 13.84 39.16
CA ASP A 583 5.50 15.18 39.76
C ASP A 583 4.86 16.17 38.75
N PHE A 584 3.86 16.94 39.16
CA PHE A 584 3.09 17.82 38.28
C PHE A 584 2.86 19.22 38.84
N GLU A 585 2.67 20.17 37.91
CA GLU A 585 2.06 21.47 38.14
C GLU A 585 0.72 21.53 37.40
N LEU A 586 -0.33 21.90 38.11
CA LEU A 586 -1.70 22.02 37.62
C LEU A 586 -2.13 23.48 37.71
N PHE A 587 -2.59 24.04 36.60
CA PHE A 587 -3.11 25.40 36.52
C PHE A 587 -4.63 25.33 36.43
N GLY A 588 -5.38 25.88 37.38
CA GLY A 588 -6.84 25.77 37.43
C GLY A 588 -7.62 26.67 36.46
N GLY A 589 -6.95 27.55 35.70
CA GLY A 589 -7.60 28.48 34.76
C GLY A 589 -8.48 29.55 35.43
N LYS A 590 -8.69 30.71 34.80
CA LYS A 590 -9.46 31.81 35.46
C LYS A 590 -10.97 31.56 35.51
N THR A 591 -11.52 30.84 34.54
CA THR A 591 -12.97 30.65 34.36
C THR A 591 -13.45 29.23 34.67
N CYS A 592 -12.54 28.32 35.01
CA CYS A 592 -12.85 26.90 35.23
C CYS A 592 -12.97 26.61 36.73
N LYS A 593 -14.19 26.71 37.27
CA LYS A 593 -14.43 26.40 38.69
C LYS A 593 -14.26 24.92 39.01
N GLU A 594 -14.52 24.05 38.04
CA GLU A 594 -14.42 22.60 38.20
C GLU A 594 -13.66 21.97 37.05
N PHE A 595 -12.75 21.04 37.35
CA PHE A 595 -12.06 20.25 36.34
C PHE A 595 -11.68 18.88 36.90
N ASP A 596 -11.63 17.89 36.01
CA ASP A 596 -11.35 16.50 36.35
C ASP A 596 -10.00 16.09 35.75
N ILE A 597 -9.13 15.49 36.56
CA ILE A 597 -7.96 14.74 36.10
C ILE A 597 -8.41 13.29 35.93
N ARG A 598 -8.45 12.80 34.70
CA ARG A 598 -8.93 11.45 34.37
C ARG A 598 -7.84 10.60 33.76
N LEU A 599 -7.81 9.33 34.17
CA LEU A 599 -7.05 8.30 33.50
C LEU A 599 -7.83 7.81 32.28
N LYS A 600 -7.18 7.77 31.11
CA LYS A 600 -7.72 7.17 29.90
C LYS A 600 -6.75 6.15 29.33
N VAL A 601 -7.28 5.04 28.85
CA VAL A 601 -6.52 4.05 28.08
C VAL A 601 -6.47 4.50 26.62
N LEU A 602 -5.28 4.43 26.03
CA LEU A 602 -5.05 4.68 24.61
C LEU A 602 -5.34 3.38 23.84
N THR A 603 -6.36 3.40 22.99
CA THR A 603 -6.68 2.29 22.07
C THR A 603 -6.55 2.76 20.63
N GLU A 604 -6.45 1.82 19.69
CA GLU A 604 -6.43 2.11 18.24
C GLU A 604 -7.71 2.81 17.76
N SER A 605 -8.83 2.59 18.47
CA SER A 605 -10.13 3.23 18.19
C SER A 605 -10.32 4.61 18.84
N GLY A 606 -9.35 5.06 19.64
CA GLY A 606 -9.39 6.32 20.41
C GLY A 606 -9.15 6.13 21.91
N GLU A 607 -9.38 7.19 22.68
CA GLU A 607 -9.16 7.20 24.13
C GLU A 607 -10.42 6.75 24.88
N MET A 608 -10.29 5.79 25.79
CA MET A 608 -11.39 5.32 26.64
C MET A 608 -11.14 5.62 28.12
N ASN A 609 -12.14 6.17 28.81
CA ASN A 609 -12.08 6.34 30.28
C ASN A 609 -12.55 5.05 30.99
N ALA A 610 -12.42 5.02 32.32
CA ALA A 610 -12.78 3.84 33.12
C ALA A 610 -14.24 3.42 32.96
N ASP A 611 -15.21 4.35 32.97
CA ASP A 611 -16.62 3.99 32.86
C ASP A 611 -16.97 3.39 31.49
N VAL A 612 -16.42 3.93 30.40
CA VAL A 612 -16.58 3.38 29.05
C VAL A 612 -15.91 2.01 28.96
N TRP A 613 -14.67 1.87 29.45
CA TRP A 613 -13.93 0.62 29.48
C TRP A 613 -14.70 -0.48 30.23
N GLU A 614 -15.25 -0.16 31.39
CA GLU A 614 -15.92 -1.12 32.26
C GLU A 614 -17.38 -1.39 31.82
N SER A 615 -17.96 -0.55 30.95
CA SER A 615 -19.33 -0.72 30.46
C SER A 615 -19.49 -1.98 29.59
N ASP A 616 -20.73 -2.46 29.46
CA ASP A 616 -21.08 -3.57 28.55
C ASP A 616 -20.92 -3.18 27.07
N GLU A 617 -20.79 -1.88 26.75
CA GLU A 617 -20.49 -1.37 25.41
C GLU A 617 -18.97 -1.20 25.17
N GLY A 618 -18.16 -1.29 26.23
CA GLY A 618 -16.70 -1.32 26.18
C GLY A 618 -16.16 -2.72 26.47
N ILE A 619 -15.08 -2.82 27.24
CA ILE A 619 -14.34 -4.08 27.47
C ILE A 619 -15.10 -4.96 28.48
N GLY A 620 -15.89 -4.35 29.37
CA GLY A 620 -16.64 -5.06 30.40
C GLY A 620 -15.75 -5.68 31.49
N SER A 621 -14.46 -5.35 31.51
CA SER A 621 -13.47 -5.84 32.48
C SER A 621 -12.98 -4.70 33.38
N VAL A 622 -12.29 -5.05 34.47
CA VAL A 622 -11.76 -4.07 35.43
C VAL A 622 -10.80 -3.12 34.73
N PHE A 623 -10.96 -1.80 34.92
CA PHE A 623 -10.07 -0.81 34.32
C PHE A 623 -8.61 -1.04 34.79
N PRO A 624 -7.60 -1.05 33.89
CA PRO A 624 -6.27 -1.55 34.23
C PRO A 624 -5.41 -0.58 35.05
N TYR A 625 -5.81 0.69 35.16
CA TYR A 625 -5.08 1.72 35.89
C TYR A 625 -5.86 2.23 37.09
N GLU A 626 -5.14 2.65 38.13
CA GLU A 626 -5.76 3.19 39.35
C GLU A 626 -4.87 4.28 39.95
N VAL A 627 -5.50 5.37 40.36
CA VAL A 627 -4.88 6.40 41.21
C VAL A 627 -4.84 5.87 42.63
N THR A 628 -3.64 5.51 43.10
CA THR A 628 -3.46 4.97 44.45
C THR A 628 -3.29 6.08 45.47
N LYS A 629 -2.65 7.18 45.08
CA LYS A 629 -2.38 8.31 45.96
C LYS A 629 -2.21 9.60 45.15
N LEU A 630 -2.66 10.72 45.72
CA LEU A 630 -2.39 12.08 45.25
C LEU A 630 -1.90 12.92 46.43
N GLU A 631 -0.83 13.67 46.25
CA GLU A 631 -0.34 14.65 47.23
C GLU A 631 -0.24 16.04 46.61
N ILE A 632 -0.81 17.05 47.27
CA ILE A 632 -0.63 18.45 46.91
C ILE A 632 0.29 19.10 47.94
N HIS A 633 1.46 19.58 47.47
CA HIS A 633 2.49 20.16 48.33
C HIS A 633 2.34 21.68 48.46
N ASN A 634 1.91 22.36 47.39
CA ASN A 634 1.71 23.81 47.41
C ASN A 634 0.49 24.22 46.59
N ILE A 635 -0.21 25.24 47.09
CA ILE A 635 -1.27 25.94 46.37
C ILE A 635 -0.92 27.42 46.36
N THR A 636 -0.87 28.00 45.15
CA THR A 636 -0.55 29.41 44.93
C THR A 636 -1.65 30.11 44.16
N GLY A 637 -2.23 31.16 44.74
CA GLY A 637 -3.29 31.97 44.13
C GLY A 637 -2.77 33.15 43.31
N ALA A 638 -3.70 33.92 42.73
CA ALA A 638 -3.39 35.14 41.99
C ALA A 638 -2.56 36.13 42.85
N LYS A 639 -1.48 36.69 42.27
CA LYS A 639 -0.43 37.51 42.92
C LYS A 639 0.59 36.75 43.80
N ASN A 640 0.80 35.44 43.58
CA ASN A 640 1.75 34.60 44.32
C ASN A 640 1.47 34.49 45.83
N LYS A 641 0.21 34.72 46.25
CA LYS A 641 -0.18 34.44 47.65
C LYS A 641 -0.26 32.93 47.83
N ARG A 642 0.66 32.36 48.61
CA ARG A 642 0.69 30.95 48.96
C ARG A 642 -0.34 30.68 50.06
N ILE A 643 -1.12 29.62 49.91
CA ILE A 643 -1.97 29.11 50.99
C ILE A 643 -1.05 28.34 51.94
N GLU A 644 -1.05 28.71 53.22
CA GLU A 644 -0.26 27.99 54.24
C GLU A 644 -0.87 26.60 54.46
N MET A 645 -0.02 25.58 54.39
CA MET A 645 -0.38 24.18 54.59
C MET A 645 0.55 23.60 55.65
N ASP A 646 0.00 23.16 56.78
CA ASP A 646 0.79 22.54 57.85
C ASP A 646 1.33 21.16 57.44
N GLN A 647 0.57 20.46 56.58
CA GLN A 647 0.95 19.18 55.95
C GLN A 647 0.45 19.15 54.49
N PRO A 648 1.07 18.35 53.61
CA PRO A 648 0.55 18.13 52.27
C PRO A 648 -0.88 17.58 52.30
N LEU A 649 -1.75 18.04 51.40
CA LEU A 649 -3.07 17.44 51.23
C LEU A 649 -2.90 16.08 50.55
N VAL A 650 -3.46 15.03 51.14
CA VAL A 650 -3.30 13.64 50.66
C VAL A 650 -4.66 13.03 50.37
N LEU A 651 -4.86 12.55 49.14
CA LEU A 651 -5.98 11.68 48.78
C LEU A 651 -5.47 10.26 48.50
N ASP A 652 -6.14 9.26 49.04
CA ASP A 652 -5.87 7.84 48.81
C ASP A 652 -7.14 7.00 49.05
N HIS A 653 -7.02 5.67 49.05
CA HIS A 653 -8.17 4.77 49.27
C HIS A 653 -8.85 4.92 50.64
N SER A 654 -8.15 5.44 51.65
CA SER A 654 -8.69 5.71 52.98
C SER A 654 -9.28 7.12 53.10
N ASN A 655 -8.81 8.04 52.26
CA ASN A 655 -9.24 9.43 52.25
C ASN A 655 -9.58 9.91 50.84
N LEU A 656 -10.86 9.76 50.47
CA LEU A 656 -11.34 10.04 49.12
C LEU A 656 -11.68 11.53 48.89
N CYS A 657 -11.70 12.36 49.93
CA CYS A 657 -12.09 13.75 49.81
C CYS A 657 -11.40 14.63 50.84
N GLU A 658 -10.81 15.73 50.38
CA GLU A 658 -10.13 16.73 51.22
C GLU A 658 -10.51 18.14 50.76
N GLU A 659 -10.58 19.08 51.70
CA GLU A 659 -10.91 20.47 51.42
C GLU A 659 -9.92 21.41 52.10
N ILE A 660 -9.42 22.37 51.32
CA ILE A 660 -8.51 23.41 51.82
C ILE A 660 -8.86 24.75 51.19
N ASP A 661 -9.04 25.78 52.03
CA ASP A 661 -9.38 27.15 51.59
C ASP A 661 -10.54 27.19 50.57
N GLN A 662 -11.62 26.42 50.83
CA GLN A 662 -12.81 26.28 49.98
C GLN A 662 -12.59 25.55 48.64
N ILE A 663 -11.38 25.02 48.40
CA ILE A 663 -11.03 24.16 47.26
C ILE A 663 -11.19 22.72 47.70
N ARG A 664 -12.09 21.98 47.04
CA ARG A 664 -12.38 20.58 47.38
C ARG A 664 -11.79 19.65 46.32
N PHE A 665 -11.03 18.65 46.77
CA PHE A 665 -10.48 17.59 45.94
C PHE A 665 -11.21 16.30 46.25
N GLU A 666 -11.64 15.58 45.22
CA GLU A 666 -12.38 14.33 45.35
C GLU A 666 -11.78 13.25 44.44
N LEU A 667 -11.42 12.11 45.03
CA LEU A 667 -10.99 10.91 44.32
C LEU A 667 -12.21 10.01 44.07
N SER A 668 -12.71 10.04 42.83
CA SER A 668 -13.90 9.31 42.42
C SER A 668 -13.56 7.91 41.87
N LYS A 669 -14.47 6.98 42.14
CA LYS A 669 -14.39 5.58 41.71
C LYS A 669 -15.16 5.34 40.41
N SER A 670 -14.71 4.38 39.60
CA SER A 670 -15.43 3.90 38.43
C SER A 670 -16.77 3.28 38.83
N SER A 671 -17.78 3.41 37.97
CA SER A 671 -19.15 3.01 38.27
C SER A 671 -19.33 1.52 38.53
N ARG A 672 -18.66 0.64 37.77
CA ARG A 672 -18.88 -0.81 37.82
C ARG A 672 -17.93 -1.51 38.78
N PHE A 673 -16.62 -1.33 38.62
CA PHE A 673 -15.61 -2.05 39.42
C PHE A 673 -15.00 -1.22 40.55
N GLN A 674 -15.49 0.01 40.77
CA GLN A 674 -15.19 0.83 41.94
C GLN A 674 -13.69 1.17 42.13
N LYS A 675 -12.93 1.27 41.02
CA LYS A 675 -11.51 1.67 41.02
C LYS A 675 -11.34 3.18 41.06
N CYS A 676 -10.40 3.69 41.84
CA CYS A 676 -10.11 5.12 41.89
C CYS A 676 -9.43 5.58 40.60
N CYS A 677 -10.13 6.32 39.72
CA CYS A 677 -9.62 6.64 38.37
C CYS A 677 -9.73 8.12 37.97
N THR A 678 -10.43 8.92 38.77
CA THR A 678 -10.71 10.33 38.47
C THR A 678 -10.47 11.18 39.72
N VAL A 679 -9.71 12.26 39.60
CA VAL A 679 -9.60 13.29 40.64
C VAL A 679 -10.35 14.53 40.17
N SER A 680 -11.41 14.90 40.88
CA SER A 680 -12.20 16.10 40.62
C SER A 680 -11.73 17.23 41.55
N VAL A 681 -11.53 18.43 40.99
CA VAL A 681 -11.18 19.63 41.76
C VAL A 681 -12.29 20.65 41.62
N HIS A 682 -12.91 21.02 42.74
CA HIS A 682 -14.01 21.99 42.82
C HIS A 682 -13.53 23.31 43.42
N ASN A 683 -14.07 24.42 42.91
CA ASN A 683 -13.62 25.80 43.20
C ASN A 683 -12.12 26.03 42.92
N GLY A 684 -11.55 25.30 41.96
CA GLY A 684 -10.11 25.30 41.71
C GLY A 684 -9.60 26.43 40.81
N ASN A 685 -10.45 27.42 40.49
CA ASN A 685 -10.11 28.46 39.52
C ASN A 685 -9.05 29.42 40.05
N ALA A 686 -8.16 29.89 39.16
CA ALA A 686 -7.13 30.89 39.43
C ALA A 686 -6.07 30.50 40.48
N TYR A 687 -5.93 29.21 40.78
CA TYR A 687 -4.84 28.65 41.58
C TYR A 687 -3.89 27.81 40.71
N THR A 688 -2.64 27.71 41.17
CA THR A 688 -1.64 26.76 40.67
C THR A 688 -1.29 25.79 41.78
N TYR A 689 -1.37 24.49 41.48
CA TYR A 689 -1.14 23.39 42.39
C TYR A 689 0.13 22.65 42.00
N SER A 690 1.06 22.46 42.92
CA SER A 690 2.22 21.58 42.70
C SER A 690 2.09 20.34 43.56
N GLY A 691 2.20 19.16 42.96
CA GLY A 691 1.93 17.90 43.64
C GLY A 691 2.56 16.69 42.97
N SER A 692 2.28 15.54 43.55
CA SER A 692 2.68 14.23 43.06
C SER A 692 1.46 13.33 42.94
N ILE A 693 1.36 12.52 41.89
CA ILE A 693 0.33 11.49 41.72
C ILE A 693 0.98 10.12 41.54
N TRP A 694 0.46 9.10 42.24
CA TRP A 694 0.88 7.71 42.15
C TRP A 694 -0.20 6.88 41.48
N LEU A 695 0.22 6.14 40.46
CA LEU A 695 -0.64 5.27 39.68
C LEU A 695 -0.17 3.82 39.82
N SER A 696 -1.10 2.88 39.95
CA SER A 696 -0.83 1.46 39.77
C SER A 696 -1.35 1.01 38.41
N SER A 697 -0.71 -0.01 37.84
CA SER A 697 -1.19 -0.70 36.64
C SER A 697 -1.28 -2.19 36.93
N SER A 698 -2.46 -2.77 36.75
CA SER A 698 -2.69 -4.21 36.81
C SER A 698 -2.39 -4.90 35.48
N ASP A 699 -2.27 -4.15 34.38
CA ASP A 699 -1.90 -4.67 33.06
C ASP A 699 -0.85 -3.77 32.38
N ARG A 700 0.37 -4.29 32.29
CA ARG A 700 1.52 -3.58 31.71
C ARG A 700 1.47 -3.48 30.19
N LYS A 701 0.56 -4.20 29.51
CA LYS A 701 0.42 -4.18 28.05
C LYS A 701 -0.47 -3.03 27.56
N VAL A 702 -1.26 -2.44 28.44
CA VAL A 702 -2.20 -1.37 28.10
C VAL A 702 -1.55 -0.02 28.33
N SER A 703 -1.53 0.88 27.36
CA SER A 703 -1.01 2.25 27.52
C SER A 703 -2.10 3.20 28.03
N ALA A 704 -1.75 4.14 28.93
CA ALA A 704 -2.67 5.14 29.42
C ALA A 704 -2.10 6.56 29.35
N ALA A 705 -3.02 7.53 29.26
CA ALA A 705 -2.76 8.96 29.31
C ALA A 705 -3.54 9.60 30.46
N ILE A 706 -2.99 10.68 31.00
CA ILE A 706 -3.68 11.55 31.96
C ILE A 706 -4.25 12.73 31.18
N GLN A 707 -5.56 12.95 31.26
CA GLN A 707 -6.24 14.07 30.62
C GLN A 707 -6.93 14.97 31.64
N ILE A 708 -6.92 16.27 31.38
CA ILE A 708 -7.76 17.23 32.10
C ILE A 708 -9.01 17.52 31.28
N ASP A 709 -10.17 17.27 31.88
CA ASP A 709 -11.47 17.69 31.36
C ASP A 709 -11.94 18.91 32.17
N SER A 710 -11.89 20.10 31.55
CA SER A 710 -12.38 21.35 32.15
C SER A 710 -13.89 21.50 31.96
N ARG A 711 -14.65 21.64 33.05
CA ARG A 711 -16.08 21.98 32.95
C ARG A 711 -16.21 23.50 32.94
N THR A 712 -16.35 24.09 31.75
CA THR A 712 -16.76 25.49 31.66
C THR A 712 -18.22 25.57 32.07
N GLY A 713 -18.52 26.21 33.20
CA GLY A 713 -19.90 26.52 33.58
C GLY A 713 -20.59 27.28 32.44
N GLY A 714 -21.52 26.62 31.78
CA GLY A 714 -22.40 27.25 30.80
C GLY A 714 -23.39 28.16 31.53
N ASN A 715 -23.48 29.39 31.04
CA ASN A 715 -24.79 30.02 30.90
C ASN A 715 -25.61 29.25 29.86
#